data_AF-A0AAF0I679-F1
#
_entry.id   AF-A0AAF0I679-F1
#
_cell.length_a   1.000
_cell.length_b   1.000
_cell.length_c   1.000
_cell.angle_alpha   90.00
_cell.angle_beta   90.00
_cell.angle_gamma   90.00
#
_symmetry.space_group_name_H-M   'P 1'
#
loop_
_entity.id
_entity.type
_entity.pdbx_description
1 polymer ?
#
loop_
_entity_poly.entity_id
_entity_poly.type
_entity_poly.pdbx_seq_one_letter_code
_entity_poly.pdbx_strand_id
1 'polypeptide(L)'
;MKKIGVLLLTASLLIGTTSSIVYATDWQESVINSEFKGISDNTTIQSEWKSVETAKAMWELLNERDSMTNPEEILDQNLKKESLEYEKIYQQQLEDFYQLVIEVAKERKQEELDSQKLEALDNLIKSAKLDETQVKVSLKQIELKLNDITQDAKPKLEKHVTDQEAETSDGSTESENDATDQEAETSDGSTESENDATDQEAETSDGSTESKNDATDQEAETSDGSTKSKNDVTDQEAETSDGSTESKNDATDQEAETSKESTKSKNDATDQEAETSDGSTKSKNDATDQEAETSEGSTESKNDVTDQEAETSEESTKFKDKTIDSKDKALEFNETKDKNLKNRSKQLVSRDNEIETVQIDVRLEKGHVYAWSKPYHYDGYKSLGKAENILNVGKDYTITRQAKTDNGLYYEVSKDVWVSKSAFSLLNKQNYQMINQDVRLNKGDVYAWSKPYRYKDYYSLGKAKTVVDKNKDYSVTKQAVTSNGIYYEVKPNVWVTRGAFNRLDQPKFELIDSDVKLKNGDVYAWTQPYRYKDYRSLGKVKETLDVGEDYKIKRQAKTSNGIYYEVKTNLWVTKGAFTKYDPPKYEKVDFIARLDNGKVNTWTQPYRYVGYRSLGKSGVNGKVGANYSIKRVAETSNGLYYELKKDVWIVASAFHTLDSQDYETVNLDVRVKNKPIYAWSKPYRYKGYKSLGKTNTVLKGTTDYHVKKQAKTTNGVYYEVKPNVWVTRSAFEKLAVPAYKTIQQDVRLEKQDVYVWNQPYKYYGSKAVGKAGNVVNSAVDYKVRRQASTSNGVYYELSPNIWISRSAFRKLDKPQYKTINYKAKLVKGEVYAWSQPYNYFDYRSQGRANSKATVGQTYHITRQAQTRNGIYFELPSGSWLSKSAFKIEQDKIQKVQQLLNAKYSSPHYGIYVKSLESGQVAKMGADKRFTAASTGKLPAIYYTQKMINQGRVNPQQAFENNPRINNMPLSYMPWGAGILQNQPWGSYHSLDKILQWTIKYSDNQGANFIAYYGADKYSEAMRKDISKVIGRRWDSPFSVTSQENARLIEAIYKQGGNAEKYLQHTVYDQERIPKYLPVKVGHKIGDLGELTHDVAIVYAKEPYVISVMTKNYIGKEPIAVLSKEVYQLLK
;
A
#
# COMPACT_ATOMS: atom_id res chain seq x y z
N MET A 1 11.75 -4.06 -5.12
CA MET A 1 12.99 -3.82 -5.89
C MET A 1 12.84 -2.82 -7.04
N LYS A 2 12.08 -3.06 -8.14
CA LYS A 2 12.02 -2.11 -9.30
C LYS A 2 11.90 -0.60 -8.94
N LYS A 3 11.04 -0.22 -7.97
CA LYS A 3 10.93 1.19 -7.50
C LYS A 3 12.24 1.79 -6.92
N ILE A 4 13.09 0.99 -6.29
CA ILE A 4 14.35 1.42 -5.67
C ILE A 4 15.41 1.66 -6.76
N GLY A 5 15.47 0.81 -7.79
CA GLY A 5 16.38 0.99 -8.92
C GLY A 5 16.16 2.29 -9.70
N VAL A 6 14.89 2.68 -9.90
CA VAL A 6 14.54 3.97 -10.53
C VAL A 6 15.00 5.15 -9.68
N LEU A 7 14.77 5.11 -8.36
CA LEU A 7 15.19 6.15 -7.42
C LEU A 7 16.73 6.31 -7.38
N LEU A 8 17.48 5.20 -7.38
CA LEU A 8 18.94 5.21 -7.44
C LEU A 8 19.46 5.82 -8.76
N LEU A 9 18.88 5.47 -9.92
CA LEU A 9 19.26 6.10 -11.20
C LEU A 9 19.02 7.63 -11.18
N THR A 10 17.90 8.09 -10.61
CA THR A 10 17.63 9.53 -10.52
C THR A 10 18.57 10.26 -9.54
N ALA A 11 19.05 9.60 -8.49
CA ALA A 11 20.03 10.17 -7.57
C ALA A 11 21.42 10.31 -8.23
N SER A 12 21.89 9.26 -8.91
CA SER A 12 23.20 9.27 -9.59
C SER A 12 23.30 10.37 -10.67
N LEU A 13 22.20 10.71 -11.34
CA LEU A 13 22.14 11.78 -12.34
C LEU A 13 22.21 13.21 -11.77
N LEU A 14 22.12 13.39 -10.44
CA LEU A 14 22.15 14.69 -9.78
C LEU A 14 23.47 15.00 -9.03
N ILE A 15 24.37 14.02 -8.88
CA ILE A 15 25.56 14.09 -8.02
C ILE A 15 26.86 14.39 -8.82
N GLY A 16 26.75 14.62 -10.14
CA GLY A 16 27.90 14.92 -11.01
C GLY A 16 28.56 16.27 -10.72
N THR A 17 29.56 16.29 -9.83
CA THR A 17 30.33 17.48 -9.45
C THR A 17 31.39 17.87 -10.49
N THR A 18 31.85 19.12 -10.43
CA THR A 18 32.67 19.74 -11.48
C THR A 18 34.15 19.31 -11.43
N SER A 19 34.52 18.33 -12.25
CA SER A 19 35.86 18.16 -12.82
C SER A 19 35.85 17.24 -14.04
N SER A 20 36.82 17.40 -14.94
CA SER A 20 37.10 16.51 -16.08
C SER A 20 36.01 16.37 -17.16
N ILE A 21 35.79 17.41 -17.98
CA ILE A 21 35.10 17.27 -19.28
C ILE A 21 36.13 17.18 -20.42
N VAL A 22 36.72 16.00 -20.61
CA VAL A 22 37.39 15.59 -21.86
C VAL A 22 37.19 14.07 -22.04
N TYR A 23 36.84 13.64 -23.25
CA TYR A 23 36.61 12.23 -23.66
C TYR A 23 35.48 11.46 -22.96
N ALA A 24 34.28 11.50 -23.54
CA ALA A 24 33.42 10.33 -23.79
C ALA A 24 32.25 10.72 -24.72
N THR A 25 32.41 10.50 -26.03
CA THR A 25 31.28 10.44 -26.98
C THR A 25 31.00 8.99 -27.31
N ASP A 26 29.74 8.72 -27.71
CA ASP A 26 29.21 7.43 -28.16
C ASP A 26 29.10 6.33 -27.07
N TRP A 27 27.87 6.12 -26.56
CA TRP A 27 27.28 4.76 -26.51
C TRP A 27 25.73 4.79 -26.37
N GLN A 28 25.08 4.56 -27.51
CA GLN A 28 23.70 4.07 -27.75
C GLN A 28 22.45 4.77 -27.18
N GLU A 29 21.48 4.93 -28.09
CA GLU A 29 20.16 5.58 -27.92
C GLU A 29 18.99 4.55 -27.84
N SER A 30 19.28 3.29 -27.46
CA SER A 30 18.49 2.11 -27.86
C SER A 30 17.46 1.58 -26.85
N VAL A 31 17.46 2.02 -25.58
CA VAL A 31 16.70 1.37 -24.50
C VAL A 31 15.38 2.08 -24.12
N ILE A 32 15.18 3.34 -24.52
CA ILE A 32 14.11 4.21 -23.98
C ILE A 32 12.70 3.89 -24.53
N ASN A 33 12.57 3.17 -25.65
CA ASN A 33 11.32 3.10 -26.43
C ASN A 33 10.47 1.80 -26.29
N SER A 34 10.77 0.88 -25.36
CA SER A 34 10.11 -0.45 -25.32
C SER A 34 9.21 -0.78 -24.11
N GLU A 35 9.38 -0.16 -22.93
CA GLU A 35 8.63 -0.56 -21.70
C GLU A 35 7.48 0.38 -21.27
N PHE A 36 7.06 1.37 -22.08
CA PHE A 36 5.92 2.27 -21.73
C PHE A 36 4.70 2.10 -22.63
N LYS A 37 4.00 0.97 -22.50
CA LYS A 37 2.66 0.78 -23.10
C LYS A 37 1.74 -0.12 -22.27
N GLY A 38 1.23 0.44 -21.18
CA GLY A 38 0.20 -0.21 -20.36
C GLY A 38 0.33 0.13 -18.87
N ILE A 39 -0.41 1.15 -18.43
CA ILE A 39 -1.04 1.35 -17.11
C ILE A 39 -1.77 2.69 -17.21
N SER A 40 -3.10 2.64 -17.29
CA SER A 40 -3.98 3.75 -16.93
C SER A 40 -4.48 3.53 -15.49
N ASP A 41 -5.22 4.52 -14.97
CA ASP A 41 -6.10 4.34 -13.80
C ASP A 41 -5.41 4.10 -12.44
N ASN A 42 -4.67 5.11 -11.96
CA ASN A 42 -4.61 5.38 -10.52
C ASN A 42 -4.50 6.87 -10.21
N THR A 43 -5.23 7.36 -9.21
CA THR A 43 -5.44 8.80 -8.92
C THR A 43 -4.31 9.50 -8.16
N THR A 44 -3.15 8.86 -8.00
CA THR A 44 -2.04 9.33 -7.14
C THR A 44 -0.90 10.00 -7.93
N ILE A 45 -1.20 10.63 -9.08
CA ILE A 45 -0.23 11.29 -9.96
C ILE A 45 -0.56 12.78 -10.14
N GLN A 46 -0.42 13.56 -9.05
CA GLN A 46 -0.47 15.05 -9.09
C GLN A 46 0.71 15.73 -8.37
N SER A 47 1.50 14.99 -7.58
CA SER A 47 2.79 15.45 -7.06
C SER A 47 3.85 15.51 -8.16
N GLU A 48 3.95 14.45 -8.98
CA GLU A 48 5.01 14.26 -9.98
C GLU A 48 4.94 15.22 -11.18
N TRP A 49 3.77 15.84 -11.45
CA TRP A 49 3.68 16.87 -12.51
C TRP A 49 4.40 18.18 -12.14
N LYS A 50 4.59 18.47 -10.84
CA LYS A 50 5.31 19.68 -10.39
C LYS A 50 6.82 19.60 -10.60
N SER A 51 7.43 18.43 -10.44
CA SER A 51 8.88 18.28 -10.65
C SER A 51 9.24 18.47 -12.12
N VAL A 52 8.40 17.98 -13.05
CA VAL A 52 8.58 18.17 -14.49
C VAL A 52 8.45 19.64 -14.91
N GLU A 53 7.43 20.37 -14.42
CA GLU A 53 7.34 21.82 -14.68
C GLU A 53 8.52 22.61 -14.06
N THR A 54 9.01 22.20 -12.90
CA THR A 54 10.14 22.87 -12.21
C THR A 54 11.47 22.60 -12.92
N ALA A 55 11.75 21.36 -13.32
CA ALA A 55 12.94 21.01 -14.10
C ALA A 55 12.93 21.72 -15.46
N LYS A 56 11.75 21.85 -16.09
CA LYS A 56 11.58 22.61 -17.33
C LYS A 56 11.84 24.11 -17.12
N ALA A 57 11.36 24.70 -16.02
CA ALA A 57 11.66 26.09 -15.67
C ALA A 57 13.15 26.32 -15.41
N MET A 58 13.86 25.37 -14.79
CA MET A 58 15.32 25.44 -14.62
C MET A 58 16.06 25.34 -15.96
N TRP A 59 15.62 24.47 -16.87
CA TRP A 59 16.18 24.35 -18.21
C TRP A 59 15.91 25.59 -19.09
N GLU A 60 14.74 26.21 -18.95
CA GLU A 60 14.42 27.48 -19.63
C GLU A 60 15.25 28.65 -19.04
N LEU A 61 15.47 28.70 -17.72
CA LEU A 61 16.33 29.72 -17.07
C LEU A 61 17.81 29.58 -17.43
N LEU A 62 18.33 28.35 -17.59
CA LEU A 62 19.74 28.12 -17.96
C LEU A 62 20.05 28.52 -19.42
N ASN A 63 19.04 28.58 -20.29
CA ASN A 63 19.20 28.92 -21.71
C ASN A 63 19.14 30.42 -22.04
N GLU A 64 18.82 31.32 -21.09
CA GLU A 64 18.78 32.78 -21.34
C GLU A 64 20.11 33.50 -21.04
N ARG A 65 21.21 32.78 -20.81
CA ARG A 65 22.50 33.37 -20.35
C ARG A 65 23.41 33.87 -21.47
N ASP A 66 22.92 34.76 -22.34
CA ASP A 66 23.76 35.38 -23.40
C ASP A 66 23.45 36.87 -23.70
N SER A 67 23.07 37.66 -22.69
CA SER A 67 23.22 39.13 -22.75
C SER A 67 23.15 39.83 -21.38
N MET A 68 24.30 40.22 -20.81
CA MET A 68 24.60 41.59 -20.32
C MET A 68 25.95 41.66 -19.57
N THR A 69 26.50 42.87 -19.48
CA THR A 69 27.83 43.17 -18.91
C THR A 69 27.77 43.72 -17.49
N ASN A 70 28.77 43.33 -16.68
CA ASN A 70 29.18 43.89 -15.39
C ASN A 70 28.22 43.69 -14.19
N PRO A 71 28.58 42.85 -13.20
CA PRO A 71 27.80 42.63 -11.98
C PRO A 71 28.37 43.39 -10.77
N GLU A 72 27.50 44.06 -9.98
CA GLU A 72 27.64 44.19 -8.51
C GLU A 72 26.41 44.87 -7.85
N GLU A 73 26.39 44.85 -6.51
CA GLU A 73 25.64 45.72 -5.58
C GLU A 73 24.10 45.58 -5.32
N ILE A 74 23.32 44.71 -5.99
CA ILE A 74 21.91 44.44 -5.54
C ILE A 74 21.51 42.95 -5.60
N LEU A 75 22.13 42.07 -4.80
CA LEU A 75 21.66 40.66 -4.71
C LEU A 75 21.90 39.88 -3.39
N ASP A 76 22.33 40.49 -2.27
CA ASP A 76 22.78 39.71 -1.09
C ASP A 76 21.73 39.41 0.02
N GLN A 77 20.46 39.84 -0.10
CA GLN A 77 19.44 39.57 0.94
C GLN A 77 18.28 38.66 0.54
N ASN A 78 17.98 38.52 -0.75
CA ASN A 78 16.93 37.58 -1.19
C ASN A 78 17.48 36.16 -1.38
N LEU A 79 18.66 36.01 -2.00
CA LEU A 79 19.28 34.70 -2.24
C LEU A 79 19.52 33.92 -0.93
N LYS A 80 20.10 34.55 0.11
CA LYS A 80 20.31 33.94 1.43
C LYS A 80 19.00 33.51 2.13
N LYS A 81 17.86 34.08 1.74
CA LYS A 81 16.56 33.78 2.34
C LYS A 81 15.83 32.68 1.59
N GLU A 82 15.89 32.69 0.26
CA GLU A 82 15.37 31.61 -0.57
C GLU A 82 16.23 30.34 -0.45
N SER A 83 17.56 30.44 -0.24
CA SER A 83 18.40 29.26 0.04
C SER A 83 18.05 28.63 1.39
N LEU A 84 17.89 29.42 2.46
CA LEU A 84 17.55 28.92 3.80
C LEU A 84 16.15 28.26 3.84
N GLU A 85 15.23 28.69 2.97
CA GLU A 85 13.90 28.08 2.84
C GLU A 85 13.94 26.81 1.97
N TYR A 86 14.81 26.76 0.93
CA TYR A 86 15.11 25.54 0.18
C TYR A 86 15.81 24.47 1.03
N GLU A 87 16.77 24.89 1.85
CA GLU A 87 17.56 24.02 2.71
C GLU A 87 16.71 23.40 3.83
N LYS A 88 15.75 24.14 4.39
CA LYS A 88 14.75 23.57 5.30
C LYS A 88 13.81 22.57 4.63
N ILE A 89 13.46 22.77 3.36
CA ILE A 89 12.68 21.79 2.59
C ILE A 89 13.52 20.54 2.32
N TYR A 90 14.80 20.70 1.97
CA TYR A 90 15.73 19.60 1.75
C TYR A 90 15.99 18.78 3.02
N GLN A 91 16.23 19.44 4.16
CA GLN A 91 16.43 18.77 5.45
C GLN A 91 15.15 18.06 5.92
N GLN A 92 13.96 18.65 5.77
CA GLN A 92 12.70 17.94 6.07
C GLN A 92 12.50 16.72 5.16
N GLN A 93 12.88 16.80 3.87
CA GLN A 93 12.82 15.66 2.95
C GLN A 93 13.85 14.57 3.27
N LEU A 94 15.01 14.93 3.83
CA LEU A 94 15.97 13.98 4.41
C LEU A 94 15.38 13.31 5.65
N GLU A 95 14.83 14.08 6.59
CA GLU A 95 14.22 13.58 7.83
C GLU A 95 13.07 12.61 7.53
N ASP A 96 12.12 13.00 6.66
CA ASP A 96 11.01 12.17 6.22
C ASP A 96 11.50 10.86 5.54
N PHE A 97 12.61 10.92 4.78
CA PHE A 97 13.23 9.76 4.14
C PHE A 97 13.93 8.85 5.17
N TYR A 98 14.66 9.40 6.13
CA TYR A 98 15.30 8.62 7.19
C TYR A 98 14.27 7.95 8.10
N GLN A 99 13.17 8.63 8.46
CA GLN A 99 12.07 8.01 9.21
C GLN A 99 11.43 6.87 8.41
N LEU A 100 11.19 7.04 7.10
CA LEU A 100 10.66 5.96 6.25
C LEU A 100 11.63 4.76 6.16
N VAL A 101 12.94 4.99 6.05
CA VAL A 101 13.96 3.94 6.08
C VAL A 101 14.00 3.24 7.45
N ILE A 102 13.83 3.99 8.55
CA ILE A 102 13.77 3.45 9.91
C ILE A 102 12.49 2.61 10.12
N GLU A 103 11.33 3.02 9.58
CA GLU A 103 10.10 2.24 9.65
C GLU A 103 10.21 0.94 8.82
N VAL A 104 10.68 1.01 7.57
CA VAL A 104 10.92 -0.19 6.74
C VAL A 104 11.98 -1.11 7.36
N ALA A 105 12.97 -0.58 8.07
CA ALA A 105 13.94 -1.38 8.83
C ALA A 105 13.32 -2.05 10.07
N LYS A 106 12.39 -1.39 10.77
CA LYS A 106 11.61 -1.98 11.88
C LYS A 106 10.69 -3.08 11.37
N GLU A 107 9.96 -2.85 10.28
CA GLU A 107 9.10 -3.86 9.65
C GLU A 107 9.90 -5.09 9.23
N ARG A 108 11.04 -4.90 8.54
CA ARG A 108 11.93 -6.02 8.18
C ARG A 108 12.47 -6.79 9.39
N LYS A 109 12.88 -6.10 10.46
CA LYS A 109 13.30 -6.78 11.69
C LYS A 109 12.16 -7.53 12.38
N GLN A 110 10.92 -7.07 12.22
CA GLN A 110 9.73 -7.75 12.73
C GLN A 110 9.40 -9.00 11.88
N GLU A 111 9.45 -8.90 10.55
CA GLU A 111 9.32 -10.04 9.63
C GLU A 111 10.41 -11.10 9.90
N GLU A 112 11.66 -10.69 10.06
CA GLU A 112 12.80 -11.56 10.37
C GLU A 112 12.64 -12.24 11.75
N LEU A 113 12.22 -11.49 12.77
CA LEU A 113 11.91 -12.01 14.10
C LEU A 113 10.72 -12.99 14.10
N ASP A 114 9.69 -12.72 13.32
CA ASP A 114 8.51 -13.61 13.22
C ASP A 114 8.80 -14.85 12.35
N SER A 115 9.68 -14.75 11.35
CA SER A 115 10.23 -15.90 10.63
C SER A 115 11.09 -16.78 11.54
N GLN A 116 11.96 -16.19 12.38
CA GLN A 116 12.73 -16.93 13.38
C GLN A 116 11.84 -17.60 14.45
N LYS A 117 10.71 -16.98 14.84
CA LYS A 117 9.70 -17.63 15.70
C LYS A 117 9.06 -18.83 15.01
N LEU A 118 8.71 -18.73 13.72
CA LEU A 118 8.14 -19.83 12.94
C LEU A 118 9.13 -20.99 12.79
N GLU A 119 10.40 -20.70 12.48
CA GLU A 119 11.45 -21.72 12.37
C GLU A 119 11.78 -22.37 13.73
N ALA A 120 11.82 -21.59 14.82
CA ALA A 120 11.97 -22.14 16.17
C ALA A 120 10.77 -23.01 16.57
N LEU A 121 9.54 -22.62 16.19
CA LEU A 121 8.32 -23.39 16.47
C LEU A 121 8.30 -24.71 15.68
N ASP A 122 8.65 -24.70 14.41
CA ASP A 122 8.70 -25.89 13.54
C ASP A 122 9.78 -26.87 14.00
N ASN A 123 10.96 -26.38 14.41
CA ASN A 123 11.99 -27.21 15.04
C ASN A 123 11.57 -27.77 16.42
N LEU A 124 10.74 -27.04 17.18
CA LEU A 124 10.15 -27.55 18.42
C LEU A 124 9.13 -28.67 18.16
N ILE A 125 8.31 -28.51 17.11
CA ILE A 125 7.32 -29.52 16.67
C ILE A 125 8.03 -30.78 16.17
N LYS A 126 9.09 -30.65 15.36
CA LYS A 126 9.89 -31.77 14.82
C LYS A 126 10.65 -32.58 15.88
N SER A 127 10.86 -32.04 17.08
CA SER A 127 11.59 -32.68 18.18
C SER A 127 10.72 -33.18 19.33
N ALA A 128 9.39 -33.05 19.24
CA ALA A 128 8.47 -33.24 20.36
C ALA A 128 8.26 -34.73 20.77
N LYS A 129 8.99 -35.17 21.80
CA LYS A 129 8.67 -36.36 22.60
C LYS A 129 8.69 -36.09 24.12
N LEU A 130 8.32 -34.87 24.52
CA LEU A 130 8.39 -34.37 25.91
C LEU A 130 7.12 -33.63 26.37
N ASP A 131 7.02 -33.43 27.68
CA ASP A 131 5.85 -32.99 28.45
C ASP A 131 5.57 -31.46 28.35
N GLU A 132 4.30 -31.08 28.32
CA GLU A 132 3.77 -29.70 28.29
C GLU A 132 4.39 -28.77 29.37
N THR A 133 4.79 -29.34 30.50
CA THR A 133 5.42 -28.65 31.62
C THR A 133 6.83 -28.15 31.27
N GLN A 134 7.59 -28.88 30.46
CA GLN A 134 8.92 -28.42 30.01
C GLN A 134 8.80 -27.33 28.93
N VAL A 135 7.83 -27.45 28.02
CA VAL A 135 7.55 -26.43 26.99
C VAL A 135 7.33 -25.05 27.62
N LYS A 136 6.61 -24.98 28.74
CA LYS A 136 6.37 -23.72 29.49
C LYS A 136 7.61 -23.17 30.19
N VAL A 137 8.60 -24.00 30.52
CA VAL A 137 9.89 -23.53 31.06
C VAL A 137 10.75 -22.96 29.93
N SER A 138 10.86 -23.67 28.80
CA SER A 138 11.62 -23.22 27.63
C SER A 138 11.09 -21.91 27.05
N LEU A 139 9.76 -21.77 26.87
CA LEU A 139 9.13 -20.52 26.44
C LEU A 139 9.49 -19.34 27.36
N LYS A 140 9.46 -19.55 28.68
CA LYS A 140 9.77 -18.49 29.65
C LYS A 140 11.26 -18.13 29.70
N GLN A 141 12.15 -19.08 29.42
CA GLN A 141 13.58 -18.80 29.23
C GLN A 141 13.87 -18.06 27.91
N ILE A 142 13.05 -18.28 26.88
CA ILE A 142 13.11 -17.52 25.61
C ILE A 142 12.60 -16.08 25.82
N GLU A 143 11.47 -15.87 26.52
CA GLU A 143 11.00 -14.52 26.89
C GLU A 143 12.04 -13.71 27.68
N LEU A 144 12.74 -14.35 28.63
CA LEU A 144 13.80 -13.70 29.39
C LEU A 144 14.98 -13.28 28.48
N LYS A 145 15.46 -14.18 27.61
CA LYS A 145 16.54 -13.86 26.66
C LYS A 145 16.15 -12.76 25.66
N LEU A 146 14.88 -12.69 25.22
CA LEU A 146 14.42 -11.59 24.37
C LEU A 146 14.45 -10.24 25.10
N ASN A 147 14.09 -10.21 26.39
CA ASN A 147 14.15 -8.97 27.18
C ASN A 147 15.58 -8.44 27.31
N ASP A 148 16.57 -9.30 27.57
CA ASP A 148 17.98 -8.90 27.66
C ASP A 148 18.49 -8.28 26.35
N ILE A 149 18.23 -8.95 25.21
CA ILE A 149 18.56 -8.46 23.85
C ILE A 149 17.88 -7.12 23.56
N THR A 150 16.68 -6.88 24.11
CA THR A 150 15.92 -5.63 23.91
C THR A 150 16.43 -4.48 24.77
N GLN A 151 17.14 -4.73 25.88
CA GLN A 151 17.79 -3.66 26.65
C GLN A 151 19.15 -3.26 26.07
N ASP A 152 19.95 -4.23 25.61
CA ASP A 152 21.30 -4.00 25.07
C ASP A 152 21.30 -3.15 23.78
N ALA A 153 20.18 -3.13 23.05
CA ALA A 153 19.97 -2.32 21.86
C ALA A 153 19.78 -0.81 22.14
N LYS A 154 19.59 -0.40 23.40
CA LYS A 154 19.11 0.95 23.75
C LYS A 154 20.19 2.05 23.87
N PRO A 155 21.38 1.84 24.47
CA PRO A 155 22.34 2.91 24.73
C PRO A 155 23.34 3.18 23.58
N LYS A 156 23.21 2.53 22.42
CA LYS A 156 24.17 2.63 21.30
C LYS A 156 23.77 3.56 20.13
N LEU A 157 22.62 4.24 20.20
CA LEU A 157 22.23 5.25 19.18
C LEU A 157 22.31 6.71 19.65
N GLU A 158 22.35 7.01 20.95
CA GLU A 158 22.36 8.40 21.44
C GLU A 158 23.75 9.08 21.34
N LYS A 159 24.82 8.33 21.08
CA LYS A 159 26.22 8.82 21.10
C LYS A 159 26.80 9.18 19.72
N HIS A 160 25.97 9.64 18.78
CA HIS A 160 26.42 10.10 17.45
C HIS A 160 25.71 11.36 16.93
N VAL A 161 24.82 11.96 17.72
CA VAL A 161 23.99 13.12 17.34
C VAL A 161 24.41 14.41 18.07
N THR A 162 25.21 14.30 19.14
CA THR A 162 25.59 15.43 20.01
C THR A 162 26.83 16.22 19.56
N ASP A 163 27.63 15.68 18.64
CA ASP A 163 29.04 16.09 18.46
C ASP A 163 29.26 16.94 17.18
N GLN A 164 28.20 17.55 16.62
CA GLN A 164 28.29 18.42 15.42
C GLN A 164 27.47 19.73 15.47
N GLU A 165 26.97 20.18 16.63
CA GLU A 165 26.35 21.52 16.80
C GLU A 165 27.11 22.39 17.83
N ALA A 166 28.43 22.58 17.65
CA ALA A 166 29.26 23.31 18.64
C ALA A 166 30.45 24.15 18.12
N GLU A 167 30.48 24.60 16.86
CA GLU A 167 31.49 25.59 16.41
C GLU A 167 30.87 26.78 15.63
N THR A 168 30.77 27.94 16.30
CA THR A 168 31.12 29.29 15.78
C THR A 168 30.75 30.39 16.78
N SER A 169 31.68 30.74 17.68
CA SER A 169 31.58 31.98 18.48
C SER A 169 32.96 32.47 18.95
N ASP A 170 33.59 33.37 18.17
CA ASP A 170 34.75 34.15 18.62
C ASP A 170 34.33 35.20 19.66
N GLY A 171 35.08 35.34 20.75
CA GLY A 171 34.83 36.40 21.74
C GLY A 171 35.44 36.21 23.14
N SER A 172 36.76 36.39 23.23
CA SER A 172 37.51 37.06 24.34
C SER A 172 36.75 37.51 25.61
N THR A 173 37.27 37.38 26.85
CA THR A 173 38.60 36.99 27.39
C THR A 173 38.51 36.86 28.93
N GLU A 174 39.61 36.45 29.59
CA GLU A 174 39.86 36.50 31.06
C GLU A 174 39.04 35.53 31.94
N SER A 175 39.56 34.97 33.04
CA SER A 175 40.93 34.59 33.45
C SER A 175 40.86 33.78 34.75
N GLU A 176 41.78 32.83 34.95
CA GLU A 176 42.40 32.41 36.24
C GLU A 176 41.57 32.56 37.56
N ASN A 177 41.29 31.50 38.33
CA ASN A 177 42.31 30.71 39.03
C ASN A 177 41.76 29.46 39.73
N ASP A 178 42.70 28.58 40.12
CA ASP A 178 42.71 27.67 41.30
C ASP A 178 41.53 26.68 41.51
N ALA A 179 41.69 25.35 41.67
CA ALA A 179 42.61 24.51 42.47
C ALA A 179 41.72 23.64 43.40
N THR A 180 42.05 22.42 43.85
CA THR A 180 43.22 21.55 43.64
C THR A 180 42.81 20.09 43.94
N ASP A 181 43.66 19.13 43.54
CA ASP A 181 44.00 17.87 44.25
C ASP A 181 42.90 16.81 44.56
N GLN A 182 43.18 15.49 44.56
CA GLN A 182 44.42 14.76 44.25
C GLN A 182 44.10 13.32 43.80
N GLU A 183 45.08 12.69 43.11
CA GLU A 183 45.50 11.26 43.13
C GLU A 183 44.49 10.12 43.43
N ALA A 184 44.57 8.89 42.91
CA ALA A 184 45.36 8.14 41.91
C ALA A 184 44.86 6.66 42.06
N GLU A 185 45.37 5.57 41.46
CA GLU A 185 46.65 5.27 40.79
C GLU A 185 46.49 4.01 39.87
N THR A 186 47.43 3.81 38.92
CA THR A 186 47.97 2.54 38.32
C THR A 186 47.05 1.35 37.88
N SER A 187 47.42 0.48 36.91
CA SER A 187 48.37 0.52 35.77
C SER A 187 48.20 -0.68 34.80
N ASP A 188 48.67 -0.51 33.56
CA ASP A 188 49.33 -1.45 32.61
C ASP A 188 48.85 -2.90 32.32
N GLY A 189 49.18 -3.40 31.10
CA GLY A 189 49.70 -4.78 30.95
C GLY A 189 49.20 -5.66 29.77
N SER A 190 49.59 -5.37 28.52
CA SER A 190 49.25 -6.17 27.31
C SER A 190 49.95 -7.54 27.19
N THR A 191 49.39 -8.47 26.39
CA THR A 191 50.17 -9.43 25.53
C THR A 191 49.32 -10.16 24.46
N GLU A 192 49.79 -10.10 23.19
CA GLU A 192 49.96 -11.15 22.14
C GLU A 192 48.88 -12.27 21.95
N SER A 193 48.21 -12.46 20.79
CA SER A 193 48.63 -12.89 19.41
C SER A 193 48.85 -14.43 19.26
N GLU A 194 48.68 -15.15 18.13
CA GLU A 194 48.62 -14.80 16.68
C GLU A 194 48.06 -15.99 15.80
N ASN A 195 48.00 -15.83 14.47
CA ASN A 195 48.05 -16.84 13.36
C ASN A 195 46.78 -17.54 12.75
N ASP A 196 46.37 -17.03 11.57
CA ASP A 196 46.35 -17.65 10.21
C ASP A 196 45.46 -18.84 9.73
N ALA A 197 44.55 -18.48 8.80
CA ALA A 197 44.49 -18.87 7.36
C ALA A 197 43.97 -20.23 6.82
N THR A 198 42.99 -20.11 5.88
CA THR A 198 42.71 -20.96 4.66
C THR A 198 42.39 -22.47 4.83
N ASP A 199 41.49 -23.10 4.05
CA ASP A 199 41.39 -23.02 2.58
C ASP A 199 39.99 -23.39 1.96
N GLN A 200 39.95 -23.43 0.61
CA GLN A 200 38.86 -23.63 -0.38
C GLN A 200 37.78 -24.73 -0.15
N GLU A 201 36.51 -24.54 -0.56
CA GLU A 201 35.80 -24.95 -1.82
C GLU A 201 35.68 -26.49 -2.05
N ALA A 202 34.69 -27.08 -2.76
CA ALA A 202 33.64 -26.55 -3.66
C ALA A 202 32.33 -27.40 -3.70
N GLU A 203 31.38 -26.89 -4.49
CA GLU A 203 30.10 -27.39 -5.05
C GLU A 203 29.85 -28.92 -5.20
N THR A 204 28.61 -29.42 -5.16
CA THR A 204 27.57 -29.34 -6.23
C THR A 204 26.15 -29.67 -5.65
N SER A 205 24.99 -29.23 -6.17
CA SER A 205 24.36 -29.45 -7.50
C SER A 205 24.11 -30.96 -7.77
N ASP A 206 22.99 -31.50 -8.29
CA ASP A 206 21.64 -31.07 -8.71
C ASP A 206 20.66 -32.28 -8.57
N GLY A 207 19.34 -32.25 -8.81
CA GLY A 207 18.39 -31.21 -9.23
C GLY A 207 17.17 -31.79 -9.99
N SER A 208 16.05 -31.04 -10.08
CA SER A 208 14.86 -31.26 -10.95
C SER A 208 13.88 -32.45 -10.75
N THR A 209 12.56 -32.12 -10.77
CA THR A 209 11.37 -32.83 -11.35
C THR A 209 11.19 -34.36 -11.23
N GLU A 210 10.02 -34.89 -10.87
CA GLU A 210 8.77 -34.84 -11.67
C GLU A 210 7.45 -34.95 -10.86
N SER A 211 6.30 -34.91 -11.54
CA SER A 211 4.93 -34.92 -10.96
C SER A 211 4.02 -35.99 -11.56
N LYS A 212 3.15 -36.63 -10.76
CA LYS A 212 1.88 -37.26 -11.19
C LYS A 212 0.96 -37.66 -10.03
N ASN A 213 -0.33 -37.75 -10.34
CA ASN A 213 -1.40 -38.35 -9.53
C ASN A 213 -1.35 -39.91 -9.69
N ASP A 214 -2.18 -40.78 -9.09
CA ASP A 214 -3.62 -40.67 -8.80
C ASP A 214 -4.15 -41.78 -7.85
N ALA A 215 -5.42 -41.65 -7.44
CA ALA A 215 -6.32 -42.70 -6.91
C ALA A 215 -6.03 -43.39 -5.55
N THR A 216 -6.96 -44.14 -4.93
CA THR A 216 -8.24 -43.78 -4.23
C THR A 216 -8.78 -45.02 -3.48
N ASP A 217 -9.97 -44.93 -2.85
CA ASP A 217 -10.79 -46.02 -2.25
C ASP A 217 -10.35 -46.61 -0.88
N GLN A 218 -11.23 -46.91 0.09
CA GLN A 218 -12.67 -46.59 0.27
C GLN A 218 -13.13 -46.70 1.75
N GLU A 219 -14.45 -46.59 2.00
CA GLU A 219 -15.22 -46.81 3.26
C GLU A 219 -15.08 -45.80 4.43
N ALA A 220 -16.13 -45.44 5.19
CA ALA A 220 -17.59 -45.52 4.97
C ALA A 220 -18.39 -44.64 5.99
N GLU A 221 -19.50 -44.03 5.53
CA GLU A 221 -20.79 -43.73 6.22
C GLU A 221 -20.88 -43.05 7.63
N THR A 222 -21.96 -42.36 8.05
CA THR A 222 -23.26 -41.94 7.42
C THR A 222 -23.69 -40.55 7.96
N SER A 223 -24.81 -39.99 7.48
CA SER A 223 -25.29 -38.61 7.76
C SER A 223 -26.63 -38.51 8.55
N ASP A 224 -27.19 -37.29 8.61
CA ASP A 224 -28.56 -36.90 9.03
C ASP A 224 -28.82 -36.78 10.56
N GLY A 225 -29.71 -35.89 11.06
CA GLY A 225 -30.48 -34.82 10.41
C GLY A 225 -31.48 -34.11 11.36
N SER A 226 -32.16 -33.06 10.87
CA SER A 226 -33.34 -32.36 11.43
C SER A 226 -33.28 -31.54 12.74
N THR A 227 -33.52 -30.24 12.57
CA THR A 227 -34.46 -29.32 13.25
C THR A 227 -35.42 -29.76 14.38
N LYS A 228 -35.77 -28.77 15.24
CA LYS A 228 -36.85 -28.78 16.26
C LYS A 228 -38.28 -28.89 15.68
N SER A 229 -39.22 -29.47 16.45
CA SER A 229 -40.32 -28.74 17.17
C SER A 229 -41.52 -29.65 17.52
N LYS A 230 -42.43 -29.15 18.38
CA LYS A 230 -43.77 -29.68 18.75
C LYS A 230 -43.79 -30.94 19.64
N ASN A 231 -44.72 -31.11 20.60
CA ASN A 231 -45.85 -30.28 21.07
C ASN A 231 -45.89 -30.22 22.62
N ASP A 232 -46.39 -29.10 23.16
CA ASP A 232 -47.13 -29.06 24.45
C ASP A 232 -48.61 -28.81 24.11
N VAL A 233 -49.54 -29.60 24.68
CA VAL A 233 -51.02 -29.46 24.52
C VAL A 233 -51.70 -30.07 25.76
N THR A 234 -52.65 -29.34 26.38
CA THR A 234 -53.58 -29.74 27.48
C THR A 234 -52.93 -30.20 28.81
N ASP A 235 -53.44 -29.96 30.03
CA ASP A 235 -54.53 -29.12 30.59
C ASP A 235 -54.32 -29.03 32.14
N GLN A 236 -55.12 -28.43 33.04
CA GLN A 236 -56.52 -27.91 33.03
C GLN A 236 -56.70 -26.81 34.13
N GLU A 237 -57.93 -26.26 34.24
CA GLU A 237 -58.72 -25.82 35.43
C GLU A 237 -58.14 -25.75 36.87
N ALA A 238 -58.65 -24.92 37.81
CA ALA A 238 -59.74 -23.91 37.81
C ALA A 238 -59.68 -22.97 39.05
N GLU A 239 -60.26 -21.76 38.90
CA GLU A 239 -61.09 -20.90 39.83
C GLU A 239 -60.84 -20.88 41.39
N THR A 240 -61.39 -19.99 42.24
CA THR A 240 -62.47 -18.96 42.18
C THR A 240 -62.11 -17.67 42.95
N SER A 241 -62.69 -16.53 42.52
CA SER A 241 -63.48 -15.48 43.24
C SER A 241 -63.31 -15.22 44.77
N ASP A 242 -63.63 -14.06 45.40
CA ASP A 242 -64.31 -12.78 45.09
C ASP A 242 -63.67 -11.61 45.90
N GLY A 243 -63.94 -10.30 45.73
CA GLY A 243 -64.73 -9.57 44.73
C GLY A 243 -65.48 -8.32 45.29
N SER A 244 -65.10 -7.08 44.91
CA SER A 244 -65.99 -5.88 44.92
C SER A 244 -65.39 -4.62 44.26
N THR A 245 -66.13 -4.02 43.31
CA THR A 245 -66.34 -2.57 42.99
C THR A 245 -65.23 -1.51 43.22
N GLU A 246 -65.02 -0.51 42.34
CA GLU A 246 -65.42 -0.24 40.95
C GLU A 246 -64.59 0.96 40.39
N SER A 247 -64.49 1.11 39.06
CA SER A 247 -64.13 2.32 38.25
C SER A 247 -62.92 2.27 37.29
N LYS A 248 -63.14 1.57 36.16
CA LYS A 248 -62.88 2.01 34.76
C LYS A 248 -61.46 2.36 34.23
N ASN A 249 -61.15 1.60 33.16
CA ASN A 249 -60.47 1.97 31.90
C ASN A 249 -58.93 2.01 31.83
N ASP A 250 -58.45 1.41 30.74
CA ASP A 250 -57.10 1.50 30.15
C ASP A 250 -57.26 1.38 28.60
N ALA A 251 -56.16 1.52 27.85
CA ALA A 251 -56.01 1.37 26.38
C ALA A 251 -56.44 2.54 25.44
N THR A 252 -55.41 3.23 24.93
CA THR A 252 -55.11 3.67 23.53
C THR A 252 -56.16 4.18 22.50
N ASP A 253 -55.72 5.24 21.81
CA ASP A 253 -55.93 5.66 20.40
C ASP A 253 -57.26 6.29 19.90
N GLN A 254 -57.09 7.43 19.19
CA GLN A 254 -58.01 8.17 18.29
C GLN A 254 -59.34 8.67 18.91
N GLU A 255 -60.01 9.75 18.48
CA GLU A 255 -59.74 10.96 17.68
C GLU A 255 -60.55 12.11 18.39
N ALA A 256 -60.59 13.41 18.07
CA ALA A 256 -60.85 14.09 16.80
C ALA A 256 -60.71 15.63 16.95
N GLU A 257 -61.01 16.37 15.88
CA GLU A 257 -60.91 17.83 15.72
C GLU A 257 -62.10 18.65 16.30
N THR A 258 -62.05 20.00 16.19
CA THR A 258 -62.79 20.73 15.12
C THR A 258 -62.80 22.26 15.29
N SER A 259 -62.58 23.00 14.19
CA SER A 259 -63.48 24.11 13.76
C SER A 259 -63.10 24.68 12.37
N LYS A 260 -63.93 24.32 11.37
CA LYS A 260 -64.37 25.07 10.16
C LYS A 260 -63.62 26.38 9.84
N GLU A 261 -63.21 26.65 8.59
CA GLU A 261 -64.15 26.86 7.47
C GLU A 261 -63.53 26.62 6.05
N SER A 262 -64.22 27.04 4.98
CA SER A 262 -64.04 26.54 3.60
C SER A 262 -63.25 27.45 2.63
N THR A 263 -62.62 26.88 1.59
CA THR A 263 -63.02 27.10 0.16
C THR A 263 -62.20 26.32 -0.91
N LYS A 264 -62.90 25.43 -1.62
CA LYS A 264 -63.03 25.28 -3.10
C LYS A 264 -61.87 25.61 -4.08
N SER A 265 -61.75 24.73 -5.09
CA SER A 265 -61.25 24.92 -6.49
C SER A 265 -59.76 24.71 -6.82
N LYS A 266 -59.36 24.37 -8.06
CA LYS A 266 -59.86 23.37 -9.06
C LYS A 266 -58.84 23.27 -10.23
N ASN A 267 -58.95 22.22 -11.07
CA ASN A 267 -58.28 22.03 -12.38
C ASN A 267 -56.75 21.80 -12.33
N ASP A 268 -56.05 21.12 -13.26
CA ASP A 268 -56.36 20.09 -14.29
C ASP A 268 -55.01 19.33 -14.56
N ALA A 269 -54.94 18.06 -14.99
CA ALA A 269 -54.87 17.57 -16.39
C ALA A 269 -53.97 18.44 -17.34
N THR A 270 -53.10 17.92 -18.22
CA THR A 270 -52.96 16.57 -18.84
C THR A 270 -51.55 16.39 -19.47
N ASP A 271 -51.17 15.14 -19.80
CA ASP A 271 -50.52 14.58 -21.04
C ASP A 271 -49.82 15.50 -22.08
N GLN A 272 -48.85 15.06 -22.92
CA GLN A 272 -48.08 13.80 -23.13
C GLN A 272 -46.65 14.20 -23.65
N GLU A 273 -45.74 13.49 -24.34
CA GLU A 273 -45.58 12.23 -25.14
C GLU A 273 -44.33 11.44 -24.59
N ALA A 274 -43.81 10.27 -25.01
CA ALA A 274 -43.51 9.53 -26.27
C ALA A 274 -42.36 10.14 -27.13
N GLU A 275 -41.37 9.42 -27.70
CA GLU A 275 -41.11 7.99 -28.02
C GLU A 275 -39.66 7.55 -27.60
N THR A 276 -39.35 6.32 -27.14
CA THR A 276 -39.03 5.01 -27.83
C THR A 276 -37.88 5.06 -28.88
N SER A 277 -37.06 4.01 -29.12
CA SER A 277 -37.27 2.54 -29.03
C SER A 277 -36.01 1.68 -28.73
N ASP A 278 -36.22 0.61 -27.94
CA ASP A 278 -35.85 -0.83 -28.13
C ASP A 278 -34.42 -1.35 -28.40
N GLY A 279 -34.07 -2.61 -28.05
CA GLY A 279 -34.79 -3.74 -27.39
C GLY A 279 -33.78 -4.88 -27.06
N SER A 280 -34.07 -6.07 -26.51
CA SER A 280 -35.25 -6.79 -25.95
C SER A 280 -34.72 -7.83 -24.91
N THR A 281 -35.33 -8.93 -24.40
CA THR A 281 -36.58 -9.74 -24.51
C THR A 281 -36.69 -10.59 -23.20
N LYS A 282 -37.85 -10.78 -22.55
CA LYS A 282 -38.82 -11.93 -22.59
C LYS A 282 -38.29 -13.36 -22.30
N SER A 283 -39.02 -14.25 -21.59
CA SER A 283 -40.29 -14.10 -20.80
C SER A 283 -40.51 -15.25 -19.79
N LYS A 284 -41.58 -15.16 -18.98
CA LYS A 284 -42.20 -16.26 -18.20
C LYS A 284 -43.07 -17.18 -19.09
N ASN A 285 -43.60 -18.26 -18.50
CA ASN A 285 -45.05 -18.54 -18.45
C ASN A 285 -45.40 -19.57 -17.36
N ASP A 286 -46.63 -19.48 -16.85
CA ASP A 286 -47.33 -20.54 -16.08
C ASP A 286 -48.35 -21.24 -17.00
N ALA A 287 -48.79 -22.45 -16.65
CA ALA A 287 -49.95 -23.13 -17.23
C ALA A 287 -50.60 -24.07 -16.19
N THR A 288 -51.89 -24.35 -16.35
CA THR A 288 -52.74 -25.06 -15.36
C THR A 288 -53.45 -26.26 -16.02
N ASP A 289 -54.38 -26.89 -15.29
CA ASP A 289 -55.40 -27.83 -15.75
C ASP A 289 -55.00 -29.29 -16.06
N GLN A 290 -55.90 -30.29 -15.97
CA GLN A 290 -56.93 -30.60 -14.94
C GLN A 290 -57.49 -32.03 -15.19
N GLU A 291 -58.52 -32.45 -14.44
CA GLU A 291 -59.38 -33.64 -14.68
C GLU A 291 -58.75 -35.05 -14.53
N ALA A 292 -59.46 -36.10 -14.11
CA ALA A 292 -60.78 -36.19 -13.46
C ALA A 292 -60.96 -37.52 -12.65
N GLU A 293 -62.11 -37.60 -11.98
CA GLU A 293 -62.76 -38.68 -11.21
C GLU A 293 -62.71 -40.09 -11.87
N THR A 294 -62.89 -41.24 -11.20
CA THR A 294 -64.06 -41.69 -10.41
C THR A 294 -63.70 -42.92 -9.53
N SER A 295 -64.06 -42.98 -8.24
CA SER A 295 -65.28 -43.57 -7.63
C SER A 295 -65.15 -45.03 -7.13
N GLU A 296 -65.94 -45.38 -6.12
CA GLU A 296 -65.89 -46.65 -5.37
C GLU A 296 -66.52 -47.84 -6.14
N GLY A 297 -66.08 -49.07 -5.87
CA GLY A 297 -66.67 -50.30 -6.39
C GLY A 297 -65.94 -51.56 -5.93
N SER A 298 -66.66 -52.64 -5.59
CA SER A 298 -66.11 -53.84 -4.94
C SER A 298 -66.24 -55.12 -5.77
N THR A 299 -65.42 -56.11 -5.39
CA THR A 299 -65.57 -57.58 -5.61
C THR A 299 -65.47 -58.16 -7.02
N GLU A 300 -64.67 -59.25 -7.10
CA GLU A 300 -64.61 -60.28 -8.15
C GLU A 300 -64.16 -59.88 -9.57
N SER A 301 -63.43 -60.73 -10.33
CA SER A 301 -62.62 -61.92 -9.99
C SER A 301 -61.73 -62.29 -11.20
N LYS A 302 -60.87 -63.31 -11.03
CA LYS A 302 -60.21 -64.12 -12.08
C LYS A 302 -59.04 -63.45 -12.82
N ASN A 303 -57.82 -64.01 -12.77
CA ASN A 303 -57.32 -65.26 -13.40
C ASN A 303 -57.02 -65.05 -14.90
N ASP A 304 -55.96 -65.62 -15.51
CA ASP A 304 -55.13 -66.75 -15.06
C ASP A 304 -53.79 -66.92 -15.81
N VAL A 305 -53.01 -67.95 -15.42
CA VAL A 305 -52.20 -68.85 -16.30
C VAL A 305 -50.87 -68.30 -16.88
N THR A 306 -49.74 -69.02 -16.93
CA THR A 306 -49.32 -70.45 -16.63
C THR A 306 -47.82 -70.43 -16.26
N ASP A 307 -47.14 -71.41 -15.66
CA ASP A 307 -47.39 -72.60 -14.80
C ASP A 307 -45.99 -73.24 -14.55
N GLN A 308 -45.68 -74.17 -13.65
CA GLN A 308 -46.32 -75.02 -12.62
C GLN A 308 -45.15 -75.36 -11.64
N GLU A 309 -45.21 -75.75 -10.37
CA GLU A 309 -46.17 -75.99 -9.25
C GLU A 309 -45.25 -75.98 -7.97
N ALA A 310 -45.54 -76.13 -6.69
CA ALA A 310 -46.67 -76.35 -5.74
C ALA A 310 -46.05 -76.05 -4.33
N GLU A 311 -46.67 -75.91 -3.15
CA GLU A 311 -47.99 -75.61 -2.54
C GLU A 311 -47.68 -75.56 -0.99
N THR A 312 -48.43 -75.07 0.01
CA THR A 312 -49.56 -74.14 0.28
C THR A 312 -49.65 -74.06 1.83
N SER A 313 -50.18 -73.05 2.52
CA SER A 313 -50.46 -71.63 2.27
C SER A 313 -50.88 -70.98 3.62
N GLU A 314 -51.70 -69.92 3.60
CA GLU A 314 -52.07 -69.02 4.72
C GLU A 314 -53.23 -69.58 5.63
N GLU A 315 -53.93 -68.91 6.58
CA GLU A 315 -54.18 -67.48 6.83
C GLU A 315 -54.80 -67.13 8.24
N SER A 316 -54.71 -65.83 8.62
CA SER A 316 -55.61 -64.98 9.45
C SER A 316 -56.12 -65.31 10.89
N THR A 317 -57.20 -64.64 11.34
CA THR A 317 -57.33 -63.99 12.69
C THR A 317 -58.64 -64.26 13.46
N LYS A 318 -58.65 -64.16 14.82
CA LYS A 318 -59.64 -63.34 15.61
C LYS A 318 -59.41 -63.23 17.15
N PHE A 319 -60.38 -62.64 17.86
CA PHE A 319 -60.33 -62.02 19.20
C PHE A 319 -61.48 -62.53 20.13
N LYS A 320 -61.22 -62.77 21.43
CA LYS A 320 -62.20 -63.03 22.54
C LYS A 320 -63.13 -64.27 22.41
N ASP A 321 -63.68 -64.88 23.46
CA ASP A 321 -63.60 -64.68 24.93
C ASP A 321 -63.49 -66.06 25.65
N LYS A 322 -63.75 -66.15 26.96
CA LYS A 322 -63.77 -67.36 27.82
C LYS A 322 -64.82 -68.42 27.36
N THR A 323 -64.87 -69.69 27.83
CA THR A 323 -64.46 -70.31 29.13
C THR A 323 -64.45 -71.86 29.05
N ILE A 324 -63.83 -72.53 30.05
CA ILE A 324 -64.16 -73.87 30.63
C ILE A 324 -63.97 -75.17 29.78
N ASP A 325 -62.93 -75.92 30.18
CA ASP A 325 -62.87 -77.34 30.63
C ASP A 325 -63.42 -78.56 29.84
N SER A 326 -62.63 -79.65 29.97
CA SER A 326 -63.01 -81.08 30.04
C SER A 326 -63.10 -82.00 28.79
N LYS A 327 -62.33 -83.11 28.90
CA LYS A 327 -62.67 -84.53 28.64
C LYS A 327 -62.79 -85.15 27.21
N ASP A 328 -61.91 -86.14 27.01
CA ASP A 328 -62.17 -87.55 26.62
C ASP A 328 -62.79 -87.96 25.25
N LYS A 329 -61.97 -88.73 24.50
CA LYS A 329 -62.28 -90.04 23.83
C LYS A 329 -62.94 -90.11 22.44
N ALA A 330 -62.88 -91.34 21.89
CA ALA A 330 -63.27 -91.87 20.57
C ALA A 330 -62.28 -91.50 19.43
N LEU A 331 -61.72 -92.43 18.62
CA LEU A 331 -62.30 -93.51 17.76
C LEU A 331 -63.07 -92.92 16.56
N GLU A 332 -62.91 -93.36 15.29
CA GLU A 332 -62.15 -94.50 14.72
C GLU A 332 -61.99 -94.35 13.18
N PHE A 333 -61.09 -95.12 12.55
CA PHE A 333 -61.16 -95.59 11.13
C PHE A 333 -61.12 -94.56 9.94
N ASN A 334 -60.70 -94.91 8.70
CA ASN A 334 -59.92 -96.07 8.22
C ASN A 334 -59.23 -95.82 6.84
N GLU A 335 -58.28 -96.71 6.46
CA GLU A 335 -57.93 -97.26 5.12
C GLU A 335 -57.97 -96.39 3.83
N THR A 336 -57.09 -96.52 2.82
CA THR A 336 -55.99 -97.47 2.44
C THR A 336 -55.09 -96.77 1.37
N LYS A 337 -54.20 -97.31 0.50
CA LYS A 337 -53.64 -98.62 0.00
C LYS A 337 -52.28 -98.25 -0.68
N ASP A 338 -51.33 -99.10 -1.09
CA ASP A 338 -50.82 -100.44 -0.73
C ASP A 338 -49.54 -100.70 -1.60
N LYS A 339 -48.69 -101.67 -1.24
CA LYS A 339 -47.52 -102.22 -2.01
C LYS A 339 -46.37 -101.29 -2.43
N ASN A 340 -45.20 -101.44 -1.79
CA ASN A 340 -44.21 -102.39 -2.33
C ASN A 340 -43.12 -102.80 -1.30
N LEU A 341 -42.37 -103.88 -1.59
CA LEU A 341 -41.46 -104.55 -0.64
C LEU A 341 -39.96 -104.29 -0.90
N LYS A 342 -39.16 -104.44 0.18
CA LYS A 342 -37.77 -104.93 0.22
C LYS A 342 -36.76 -104.44 -0.85
N ASN A 343 -35.87 -103.50 -0.48
CA ASN A 343 -34.40 -103.73 -0.43
C ASN A 343 -33.59 -102.41 -0.37
N ARG A 344 -32.69 -102.30 0.63
CA ARG A 344 -31.25 -101.98 0.44
C ARG A 344 -30.51 -102.07 1.79
N SER A 345 -29.22 -102.38 1.73
CA SER A 345 -28.33 -102.57 2.88
C SER A 345 -26.90 -102.16 2.51
N LYS A 346 -25.97 -102.19 3.51
CA LYS A 346 -24.60 -101.64 3.50
C LYS A 346 -24.60 -100.10 3.76
N GLN A 347 -23.60 -99.49 4.40
CA GLN A 347 -22.29 -99.99 4.85
C GLN A 347 -21.83 -99.25 6.13
N LEU A 348 -21.14 -99.93 7.06
CA LEU A 348 -20.41 -99.30 8.18
C LEU A 348 -18.89 -99.43 7.96
N VAL A 349 -18.12 -98.47 8.48
CA VAL A 349 -16.65 -98.39 8.38
C VAL A 349 -16.07 -97.85 9.69
N SER A 350 -14.92 -98.35 10.13
CA SER A 350 -14.23 -97.84 11.32
C SER A 350 -13.66 -96.43 11.10
N ARG A 351 -13.89 -95.53 12.08
CA ARG A 351 -13.41 -94.13 12.11
C ARG A 351 -12.62 -93.81 13.38
N ASP A 352 -12.11 -94.82 14.11
CA ASP A 352 -11.48 -94.61 15.43
C ASP A 352 -10.23 -93.70 15.42
N ASN A 353 -9.66 -93.41 14.23
CA ASN A 353 -8.57 -92.43 14.03
C ASN A 353 -9.03 -90.95 14.10
N GLU A 354 -10.33 -90.67 14.06
CA GLU A 354 -10.90 -89.30 14.02
C GLU A 354 -11.21 -88.74 15.43
N ILE A 355 -10.45 -89.17 16.45
CA ILE A 355 -10.62 -88.73 17.85
C ILE A 355 -9.51 -87.76 18.24
N GLU A 356 -9.88 -86.52 18.55
CA GLU A 356 -8.97 -85.44 18.94
C GLU A 356 -8.74 -85.40 20.45
N THR A 357 -7.50 -85.14 20.86
CA THR A 357 -7.16 -84.81 22.26
C THR A 357 -7.34 -83.31 22.49
N VAL A 358 -8.00 -82.93 23.58
CA VAL A 358 -8.29 -81.55 23.97
C VAL A 358 -8.09 -81.33 25.47
N GLN A 359 -8.29 -80.11 25.96
CA GLN A 359 -8.36 -79.83 27.40
C GLN A 359 -9.40 -78.74 27.66
N ILE A 360 -10.65 -79.12 27.87
CA ILE A 360 -11.79 -78.20 27.96
C ILE A 360 -12.55 -78.44 29.27
N ASP A 361 -12.59 -77.42 30.14
CA ASP A 361 -13.41 -77.43 31.34
C ASP A 361 -14.88 -77.10 31.01
N VAL A 362 -15.80 -78.00 31.36
CA VAL A 362 -17.24 -77.89 31.05
C VAL A 362 -18.11 -78.31 32.24
N ARG A 363 -19.34 -77.80 32.33
CA ARG A 363 -20.39 -78.29 33.26
C ARG A 363 -21.45 -79.06 32.49
N LEU A 364 -21.88 -80.22 32.99
CA LEU A 364 -23.03 -80.93 32.43
C LEU A 364 -24.32 -80.24 32.85
N GLU A 365 -25.04 -79.59 31.93
CA GLU A 365 -26.28 -78.86 32.24
C GLU A 365 -27.55 -79.65 31.84
N LYS A 366 -27.49 -80.44 30.77
CA LYS A 366 -28.66 -81.16 30.22
C LYS A 366 -28.52 -82.67 30.39
N GLY A 367 -29.06 -83.19 31.48
CA GLY A 367 -29.02 -84.62 31.82
C GLY A 367 -29.71 -85.56 30.83
N HIS A 368 -30.77 -85.11 30.16
CA HIS A 368 -31.62 -85.96 29.33
C HIS A 368 -31.00 -86.45 28.00
N VAL A 369 -29.82 -85.95 27.63
CA VAL A 369 -29.13 -86.31 26.38
C VAL A 369 -28.55 -87.72 26.48
N TYR A 370 -28.65 -88.54 25.44
CA TYR A 370 -28.10 -89.90 25.46
C TYR A 370 -26.57 -89.94 25.46
N ALA A 371 -26.03 -90.87 26.25
CA ALA A 371 -24.63 -91.24 26.34
C ALA A 371 -24.34 -92.55 25.60
N TRP A 372 -23.12 -92.71 25.10
CA TRP A 372 -22.74 -93.77 24.16
C TRP A 372 -21.37 -94.38 24.51
N SER A 373 -21.19 -95.68 24.23
CA SER A 373 -19.96 -96.44 24.56
C SER A 373 -18.74 -96.11 23.70
N LYS A 374 -18.95 -95.29 22.67
CA LYS A 374 -18.04 -94.78 21.65
C LYS A 374 -18.68 -93.47 21.12
N PRO A 375 -17.98 -92.64 20.33
CA PRO A 375 -18.64 -91.57 19.60
C PRO A 375 -19.85 -92.09 18.82
N TYR A 376 -20.93 -91.31 18.76
CA TYR A 376 -22.18 -91.71 18.14
C TYR A 376 -21.98 -92.11 16.66
N HIS A 377 -22.62 -93.21 16.24
CA HIS A 377 -22.47 -93.84 14.91
C HIS A 377 -21.07 -94.42 14.57
N TYR A 378 -20.07 -94.39 15.45
CA TYR A 378 -18.78 -95.07 15.19
C TYR A 378 -18.94 -96.59 15.34
N ASP A 379 -18.15 -97.37 14.60
CA ASP A 379 -18.32 -98.84 14.58
C ASP A 379 -18.19 -99.47 15.98
N GLY A 380 -19.16 -100.31 16.33
CA GLY A 380 -19.33 -100.92 17.66
C GLY A 380 -19.97 -100.04 18.74
N TYR A 381 -20.43 -98.81 18.44
CA TYR A 381 -21.12 -97.96 19.43
C TYR A 381 -22.41 -98.58 19.97
N LYS A 382 -22.69 -98.36 21.26
CA LYS A 382 -23.91 -98.79 21.96
C LYS A 382 -24.46 -97.63 22.80
N SER A 383 -25.78 -97.56 22.97
CA SER A 383 -26.37 -96.62 23.92
C SER A 383 -26.11 -97.09 25.35
N LEU A 384 -25.71 -96.15 26.22
CA LEU A 384 -25.56 -96.38 27.65
C LEU A 384 -26.78 -95.90 28.45
N GLY A 385 -27.75 -95.26 27.79
CA GLY A 385 -28.89 -94.57 28.41
C GLY A 385 -28.72 -93.04 28.39
N LYS A 386 -29.50 -92.33 29.19
CA LYS A 386 -29.38 -90.87 29.35
C LYS A 386 -28.17 -90.51 30.22
N ALA A 387 -27.51 -89.40 29.92
CA ALA A 387 -26.30 -88.95 30.62
C ALA A 387 -26.54 -88.79 32.13
N GLU A 388 -27.69 -88.30 32.57
CA GLU A 388 -28.06 -88.17 33.98
C GLU A 388 -28.07 -89.47 34.80
N ASN A 389 -28.19 -90.63 34.14
CA ASN A 389 -28.17 -91.94 34.80
C ASN A 389 -26.73 -92.45 35.05
N ILE A 390 -25.72 -91.71 34.59
CA ILE A 390 -24.29 -92.13 34.54
C ILE A 390 -23.36 -91.01 35.01
N LEU A 391 -23.76 -89.75 34.81
CA LEU A 391 -22.98 -88.53 34.99
C LEU A 391 -23.82 -87.53 35.79
N ASN A 392 -23.18 -86.83 36.73
CA ASN A 392 -23.87 -85.92 37.63
C ASN A 392 -24.18 -84.59 36.91
N VAL A 393 -25.46 -84.31 36.67
CA VAL A 393 -25.91 -83.00 36.19
C VAL A 393 -25.51 -81.93 37.21
N GLY A 394 -25.03 -80.77 36.73
CA GLY A 394 -24.45 -79.69 37.54
C GLY A 394 -22.99 -79.88 37.93
N LYS A 395 -22.34 -81.02 37.62
CA LYS A 395 -20.92 -81.27 37.91
C LYS A 395 -20.01 -80.77 36.79
N ASP A 396 -18.82 -80.32 37.18
CA ASP A 396 -17.73 -79.93 36.28
C ASP A 396 -16.86 -81.13 35.87
N TYR A 397 -16.48 -81.14 34.60
CA TYR A 397 -15.68 -82.18 33.95
C TYR A 397 -14.56 -81.53 33.12
N THR A 398 -13.36 -82.12 33.14
CA THR A 398 -12.29 -81.79 32.19
C THR A 398 -12.41 -82.75 31.00
N ILE A 399 -12.87 -82.28 29.85
CA ILE A 399 -12.88 -83.08 28.63
C ILE A 399 -11.46 -83.17 28.10
N THR A 400 -10.94 -84.39 27.98
CA THR A 400 -9.61 -84.67 27.41
C THR A 400 -9.65 -85.22 25.99
N ARG A 401 -10.79 -85.76 25.53
CA ARG A 401 -10.98 -86.27 24.16
C ARG A 401 -12.33 -85.85 23.58
N GLN A 402 -12.34 -85.48 22.30
CA GLN A 402 -13.54 -85.13 21.53
C GLN A 402 -13.55 -85.83 20.16
N ALA A 403 -14.74 -86.00 19.59
CA ALA A 403 -14.93 -86.63 18.28
C ALA A 403 -16.08 -85.95 17.55
N LYS A 404 -15.94 -85.77 16.22
CA LYS A 404 -16.96 -85.17 15.37
C LYS A 404 -17.73 -86.29 14.67
N THR A 405 -19.02 -86.42 14.99
CA THR A 405 -19.90 -87.39 14.36
C THR A 405 -20.79 -86.70 13.32
N ASP A 406 -21.46 -87.47 12.47
CA ASP A 406 -22.42 -86.94 11.50
C ASP A 406 -23.60 -86.21 12.19
N ASN A 407 -23.84 -86.47 13.48
CA ASN A 407 -24.81 -85.80 14.35
C ASN A 407 -24.16 -84.80 15.33
N GLY A 408 -23.02 -84.21 14.95
CA GLY A 408 -22.33 -83.17 15.72
C GLY A 408 -21.21 -83.67 16.64
N LEU A 409 -20.65 -82.77 17.44
CA LEU A 409 -19.49 -83.02 18.30
C LEU A 409 -19.88 -83.73 19.61
N TYR A 410 -19.15 -84.78 19.96
CA TYR A 410 -19.28 -85.53 21.21
C TYR A 410 -17.99 -85.43 22.03
N TYR A 411 -18.15 -85.41 23.35
CA TYR A 411 -17.08 -85.34 24.34
C TYR A 411 -16.99 -86.66 25.11
N GLU A 412 -15.78 -87.15 25.33
CA GLU A 412 -15.53 -88.23 26.30
C GLU A 412 -15.50 -87.61 27.70
N VAL A 413 -16.52 -87.92 28.49
CA VAL A 413 -16.77 -87.31 29.81
C VAL A 413 -16.14 -88.13 30.93
N SER A 414 -16.06 -89.43 30.70
CA SER A 414 -15.27 -90.44 31.39
C SER A 414 -14.92 -91.52 30.36
N LYS A 415 -13.90 -92.35 30.63
CA LYS A 415 -13.45 -93.39 29.71
C LYS A 415 -14.62 -94.21 29.15
N ASP A 416 -14.69 -94.33 27.83
CA ASP A 416 -15.72 -95.08 27.09
C ASP A 416 -17.16 -94.54 27.30
N VAL A 417 -17.32 -93.27 27.71
CA VAL A 417 -18.63 -92.59 27.89
C VAL A 417 -18.66 -91.27 27.12
N TRP A 418 -19.37 -91.27 26.00
CA TRP A 418 -19.43 -90.19 25.03
C TRP A 418 -20.79 -89.49 25.03
N VAL A 419 -20.81 -88.15 25.19
CA VAL A 419 -22.04 -87.34 25.26
C VAL A 419 -21.91 -86.12 24.34
N SER A 420 -23.00 -85.71 23.68
CA SER A 420 -22.99 -84.54 22.78
C SER A 420 -22.55 -83.27 23.52
N LYS A 421 -21.69 -82.46 22.89
CA LYS A 421 -21.29 -81.12 23.36
C LYS A 421 -22.49 -80.25 23.76
N SER A 422 -23.63 -80.43 23.07
CA SER A 422 -24.89 -79.69 23.32
C SER A 422 -25.48 -79.86 24.72
N ALA A 423 -25.02 -80.86 25.48
CA ALA A 423 -25.41 -81.10 26.87
C ALA A 423 -24.67 -80.22 27.89
N PHE A 424 -23.58 -79.56 27.48
CA PHE A 424 -22.63 -78.90 28.38
C PHE A 424 -22.61 -77.38 28.25
N SER A 425 -22.31 -76.67 29.34
CA SER A 425 -21.84 -75.28 29.31
C SER A 425 -20.32 -75.21 29.40
N LEU A 426 -19.71 -74.29 28.64
CA LEU A 426 -18.28 -74.04 28.68
C LEU A 426 -17.91 -73.20 29.91
N LEU A 427 -16.92 -73.63 30.68
CA LEU A 427 -16.42 -72.89 31.82
C LEU A 427 -15.35 -71.88 31.39
N ASN A 428 -15.29 -70.76 32.09
CA ASN A 428 -14.27 -69.74 31.86
C ASN A 428 -12.97 -70.13 32.58
N LYS A 429 -11.84 -70.05 31.85
CA LYS A 429 -10.49 -70.17 32.41
C LYS A 429 -10.32 -69.17 33.57
N GLN A 430 -9.84 -69.66 34.72
CA GLN A 430 -9.71 -68.82 35.91
C GLN A 430 -8.66 -67.73 35.70
N ASN A 431 -9.05 -66.47 35.89
CA ASN A 431 -8.19 -65.30 35.79
C ASN A 431 -8.61 -64.26 36.84
N TYR A 432 -7.70 -63.85 37.71
CA TYR A 432 -7.98 -62.92 38.79
C TYR A 432 -7.12 -61.66 38.64
N GLN A 433 -7.75 -60.49 38.72
CA GLN A 433 -7.10 -59.19 38.61
C GLN A 433 -7.12 -58.49 39.96
N MET A 434 -5.95 -58.07 40.45
CA MET A 434 -5.85 -57.26 41.65
C MET A 434 -6.29 -55.82 41.36
N ILE A 435 -7.07 -55.22 42.25
CA ILE A 435 -7.56 -53.83 42.17
C ILE A 435 -7.54 -53.17 43.56
N ASN A 436 -7.78 -51.86 43.63
CA ASN A 436 -8.06 -51.15 44.86
C ASN A 436 -9.28 -50.22 44.65
N GLN A 437 -10.47 -50.72 44.97
CA GLN A 437 -11.72 -49.98 44.76
C GLN A 437 -12.66 -50.16 45.96
N ASP A 438 -12.90 -49.07 46.68
CA ASP A 438 -14.00 -49.01 47.65
C ASP A 438 -15.35 -48.96 46.91
N VAL A 439 -16.34 -49.72 47.40
CA VAL A 439 -17.68 -49.85 46.80
C VAL A 439 -18.77 -49.95 47.87
N ARG A 440 -19.98 -49.45 47.61
CA ARG A 440 -21.18 -49.64 48.46
C ARG A 440 -22.15 -50.64 47.82
N LEU A 441 -22.60 -51.65 48.57
CA LEU A 441 -23.59 -52.61 48.07
C LEU A 441 -25.00 -52.00 48.02
N ASN A 442 -25.52 -51.75 46.83
CA ASN A 442 -26.84 -51.15 46.64
C ASN A 442 -27.91 -52.18 46.23
N LYS A 443 -27.62 -53.07 45.28
CA LYS A 443 -28.57 -54.09 44.77
C LYS A 443 -28.34 -55.43 45.46
N GLY A 444 -29.00 -55.64 46.59
CA GLY A 444 -28.84 -56.86 47.41
C GLY A 444 -29.38 -58.15 46.79
N ASP A 445 -30.24 -58.06 45.78
CA ASP A 445 -31.05 -59.18 45.24
C ASP A 445 -30.40 -59.91 44.04
N VAL A 446 -29.15 -59.57 43.71
CA VAL A 446 -28.29 -60.37 42.82
C VAL A 446 -27.81 -61.65 43.51
N TYR A 447 -27.33 -62.63 42.75
CA TYR A 447 -26.68 -63.82 43.33
C TYR A 447 -25.22 -63.57 43.69
N ALA A 448 -24.81 -64.15 44.82
CA ALA A 448 -23.41 -64.32 45.22
C ALA A 448 -22.92 -65.74 44.90
N TRP A 449 -21.61 -65.90 44.71
CA TRP A 449 -20.99 -67.15 44.24
C TRP A 449 -19.69 -67.43 44.98
N SER A 450 -19.35 -68.71 45.16
CA SER A 450 -18.12 -69.15 45.85
C SER A 450 -16.84 -68.84 45.07
N LYS A 451 -16.96 -68.81 43.75
CA LYS A 451 -15.97 -68.37 42.76
C LYS A 451 -16.70 -67.51 41.72
N PRO A 452 -16.01 -66.76 40.84
CA PRO A 452 -16.65 -66.06 39.72
C PRO A 452 -17.55 -67.01 38.91
N TYR A 453 -18.72 -66.53 38.49
CA TYR A 453 -19.71 -67.36 37.81
C TYR A 453 -19.12 -67.99 36.53
N ARG A 454 -19.28 -69.32 36.37
CA ARG A 454 -18.62 -70.18 35.36
C ARG A 454 -17.12 -70.42 35.51
N TYR A 455 -16.47 -70.11 36.64
CA TYR A 455 -15.14 -70.67 36.94
C TYR A 455 -15.30 -72.10 37.49
N LYS A 456 -14.34 -73.00 37.21
CA LYS A 456 -14.38 -74.39 37.69
C LYS A 456 -14.62 -74.47 39.21
N ASP A 457 -15.54 -75.35 39.61
CA ASP A 457 -16.09 -75.56 40.96
C ASP A 457 -16.93 -74.39 41.52
N TYR A 458 -17.47 -73.49 40.69
CA TYR A 458 -18.39 -72.46 41.16
C TYR A 458 -19.74 -73.04 41.62
N TYR A 459 -20.27 -72.49 42.72
CA TYR A 459 -21.62 -72.75 43.22
C TYR A 459 -22.23 -71.46 43.82
N SER A 460 -23.55 -71.42 43.95
CA SER A 460 -24.26 -70.24 44.47
C SER A 460 -24.20 -70.18 45.99
N LEU A 461 -24.01 -68.96 46.53
CA LEU A 461 -24.11 -68.65 47.95
C LEU A 461 -25.46 -67.98 48.30
N GLY A 462 -26.46 -68.09 47.42
CA GLY A 462 -27.74 -67.40 47.56
C GLY A 462 -27.66 -65.94 47.10
N LYS A 463 -28.46 -65.06 47.73
CA LYS A 463 -28.53 -63.64 47.36
C LYS A 463 -27.43 -62.84 48.07
N ALA A 464 -26.89 -61.81 47.42
CA ALA A 464 -25.84 -60.99 48.01
C ALA A 464 -26.23 -60.45 49.40
N LYS A 465 -27.47 -59.96 49.57
CA LYS A 465 -27.99 -59.45 50.85
C LYS A 465 -28.03 -60.44 52.01
N THR A 466 -27.87 -61.75 51.77
CA THR A 466 -27.84 -62.78 52.82
C THR A 466 -26.40 -63.22 53.18
N VAL A 467 -25.38 -62.69 52.50
CA VAL A 467 -23.95 -62.98 52.78
C VAL A 467 -23.08 -61.72 52.92
N VAL A 468 -23.54 -60.57 52.41
CA VAL A 468 -22.95 -59.24 52.57
C VAL A 468 -24.03 -58.20 52.85
N ASP A 469 -23.68 -57.22 53.68
CA ASP A 469 -24.60 -56.27 54.29
C ASP A 469 -24.99 -55.18 53.27
N LYS A 470 -26.30 -54.99 53.05
CA LYS A 470 -26.79 -53.94 52.15
C LYS A 470 -26.44 -52.56 52.70
N ASN A 471 -26.12 -51.62 51.80
CA ASN A 471 -25.68 -50.24 52.06
C ASN A 471 -24.32 -50.10 52.79
N LYS A 472 -23.57 -51.18 53.01
CA LYS A 472 -22.23 -51.15 53.61
C LYS A 472 -21.14 -50.97 52.57
N ASP A 473 -20.03 -50.37 53.02
CA ASP A 473 -18.83 -50.10 52.21
C ASP A 473 -17.84 -51.28 52.30
N TYR A 474 -17.29 -51.67 51.16
CA TYR A 474 -16.37 -52.80 50.98
C TYR A 474 -15.16 -52.37 50.15
N SER A 475 -13.96 -52.74 50.60
CA SER A 475 -12.72 -52.55 49.85
C SER A 475 -12.46 -53.77 48.97
N VAL A 476 -12.75 -53.67 47.68
CA VAL A 476 -12.52 -54.78 46.74
C VAL A 476 -11.06 -54.80 46.34
N THR A 477 -10.38 -55.90 46.65
CA THR A 477 -8.97 -56.14 46.30
C THR A 477 -8.79 -57.07 45.10
N LYS A 478 -9.80 -57.87 44.74
CA LYS A 478 -9.80 -58.72 43.53
C LYS A 478 -11.07 -58.56 42.70
N GLN A 479 -10.90 -58.50 41.38
CA GLN A 479 -11.97 -58.68 40.40
C GLN A 479 -11.67 -59.86 39.47
N ALA A 480 -12.70 -60.38 38.82
CA ALA A 480 -12.61 -61.41 37.79
C ALA A 480 -13.56 -61.08 36.64
N VAL A 481 -13.17 -61.41 35.42
CA VAL A 481 -14.00 -61.24 34.22
C VAL A 481 -14.40 -62.61 33.70
N THR A 482 -15.70 -62.82 33.51
CA THR A 482 -16.28 -64.08 33.01
C THR A 482 -17.16 -63.80 31.79
N SER A 483 -17.63 -64.86 31.12
CA SER A 483 -18.58 -64.73 30.01
C SER A 483 -19.92 -64.08 30.39
N ASN A 484 -20.19 -63.91 31.70
CA ASN A 484 -21.38 -63.25 32.24
C ASN A 484 -21.06 -61.92 32.95
N GLY A 485 -19.90 -61.32 32.64
CA GLY A 485 -19.48 -60.00 33.13
C GLY A 485 -18.46 -60.01 34.27
N ILE A 486 -18.33 -58.87 34.94
CA ILE A 486 -17.30 -58.62 35.97
C ILE A 486 -17.85 -58.95 37.37
N TYR A 487 -17.08 -59.71 38.15
CA TYR A 487 -17.38 -60.05 39.53
C TYR A 487 -16.31 -59.50 40.48
N TYR A 488 -16.72 -59.08 41.67
CA TYR A 488 -15.89 -58.51 42.74
C TYR A 488 -15.87 -59.45 43.94
N GLU A 489 -14.68 -59.70 44.49
CA GLU A 489 -14.51 -60.39 45.77
C GLU A 489 -14.71 -59.38 46.90
N VAL A 490 -15.83 -59.47 47.61
CA VAL A 490 -16.23 -58.52 48.67
C VAL A 490 -16.06 -59.08 50.09
N LYS A 491 -15.94 -60.40 50.19
CA LYS A 491 -15.33 -61.16 51.31
C LYS A 491 -14.55 -62.32 50.66
N PRO A 492 -13.55 -62.92 51.31
CA PRO A 492 -12.84 -64.08 50.77
C PRO A 492 -13.80 -65.17 50.29
N ASN A 493 -13.65 -65.62 49.04
CA ASN A 493 -14.55 -66.58 48.38
C ASN A 493 -16.03 -66.14 48.26
N VAL A 494 -16.34 -64.83 48.31
CA VAL A 494 -17.69 -64.29 48.08
C VAL A 494 -17.67 -63.32 46.91
N TRP A 495 -18.06 -63.84 45.74
CA TRP A 495 -18.02 -63.15 44.46
C TRP A 495 -19.40 -62.64 44.06
N VAL A 496 -19.52 -61.33 43.84
CA VAL A 496 -20.78 -60.65 43.49
C VAL A 496 -20.57 -59.82 42.23
N THR A 497 -21.55 -59.75 41.33
CA THR A 497 -21.42 -58.94 40.09
C THR A 497 -21.17 -57.47 40.39
N ARG A 498 -20.24 -56.84 39.66
CA ARG A 498 -19.91 -55.40 39.75
C ARG A 498 -21.15 -54.51 39.71
N GLY A 499 -22.16 -54.88 38.90
CA GLY A 499 -23.38 -54.11 38.71
C GLY A 499 -24.30 -54.00 39.93
N ALA A 500 -23.96 -54.68 41.05
CA ALA A 500 -24.67 -54.57 42.32
C ALA A 500 -24.21 -53.39 43.19
N PHE A 501 -23.07 -52.78 42.88
CA PHE A 501 -22.41 -51.80 43.73
C PHE A 501 -22.31 -50.42 43.10
N ASN A 502 -22.43 -49.38 43.92
CA ASN A 502 -21.89 -48.07 43.57
C ASN A 502 -20.39 -48.07 43.86
N ARG A 503 -19.57 -47.55 42.94
CA ARG A 503 -18.17 -47.20 43.26
C ARG A 503 -18.15 -45.98 44.18
N LEU A 504 -17.18 -45.97 45.08
CA LEU A 504 -16.88 -44.85 45.96
C LEU A 504 -15.64 -44.11 45.40
N ASP A 505 -15.59 -42.80 45.62
CA ASP A 505 -14.50 -41.94 45.20
C ASP A 505 -13.36 -42.01 46.22
N GLN A 506 -12.11 -42.04 45.74
CA GLN A 506 -10.94 -42.09 46.61
C GLN A 506 -10.73 -40.75 47.34
N PRO A 507 -10.43 -40.74 48.66
CA PRO A 507 -10.33 -39.50 49.43
C PRO A 507 -9.23 -38.55 48.95
N LYS A 508 -9.63 -37.41 48.37
CA LYS A 508 -8.74 -36.28 48.05
C LYS A 508 -9.24 -34.99 48.71
N PHE A 509 -8.34 -34.29 49.38
CA PHE A 509 -8.63 -33.04 50.08
C PHE A 509 -7.67 -31.94 49.61
N GLU A 510 -8.13 -30.69 49.69
CA GLU A 510 -7.39 -29.50 49.28
C GLU A 510 -7.57 -28.42 50.35
N LEU A 511 -6.48 -27.78 50.76
CA LEU A 511 -6.54 -26.64 51.69
C LEU A 511 -6.83 -25.37 50.90
N ILE A 512 -7.74 -24.56 51.40
CA ILE A 512 -8.11 -23.28 50.81
C ILE A 512 -8.24 -22.23 51.92
N ASP A 513 -8.22 -20.94 51.56
CA ASP A 513 -8.84 -19.91 52.36
C ASP A 513 -9.91 -19.20 51.52
N SER A 514 -11.14 -19.15 52.02
CA SER A 514 -12.25 -18.41 51.41
C SER A 514 -13.35 -18.13 52.42
N ASP A 515 -13.60 -16.84 52.65
CA ASP A 515 -14.78 -16.35 53.37
C ASP A 515 -16.00 -16.40 52.42
N VAL A 516 -17.08 -17.02 52.87
CA VAL A 516 -18.29 -17.26 52.06
C VAL A 516 -19.56 -17.07 52.89
N LYS A 517 -20.63 -16.51 52.28
CA LYS A 517 -21.96 -16.43 52.90
C LYS A 517 -22.81 -17.65 52.56
N LEU A 518 -23.43 -18.28 53.55
CA LEU A 518 -24.40 -19.37 53.32
C LEU A 518 -25.72 -18.79 52.76
N LYS A 519 -26.11 -19.19 51.55
CA LYS A 519 -27.32 -18.69 50.85
C LYS A 519 -28.44 -19.72 50.70
N ASN A 520 -28.14 -21.02 50.80
CA ASN A 520 -29.12 -22.08 50.64
C ASN A 520 -28.89 -23.18 51.68
N GLY A 521 -29.75 -23.22 52.70
CA GLY A 521 -29.70 -24.23 53.76
C GLY A 521 -30.53 -25.50 53.52
N ASP A 522 -31.23 -25.62 52.39
CA ASP A 522 -32.08 -26.79 52.09
C ASP A 522 -31.33 -27.97 51.44
N VAL A 523 -30.04 -27.80 51.14
CA VAL A 523 -29.17 -28.91 50.73
C VAL A 523 -28.76 -29.80 51.91
N TYR A 524 -28.43 -31.06 51.64
CA TYR A 524 -27.93 -31.99 52.66
C TYR A 524 -26.47 -31.75 53.04
N ALA A 525 -26.18 -31.86 54.34
CA ALA A 525 -24.84 -31.97 54.91
C ALA A 525 -24.43 -33.45 55.07
N TRP A 526 -23.12 -33.71 55.16
CA TRP A 526 -22.55 -35.06 55.15
C TRP A 526 -21.35 -35.21 56.10
N THR A 527 -21.17 -36.40 56.68
CA THR A 527 -20.03 -36.73 57.58
C THR A 527 -18.68 -36.71 56.86
N GLN A 528 -18.70 -37.00 55.57
CA GLN A 528 -17.57 -37.01 54.63
C GLN A 528 -18.10 -36.49 53.27
N PRO A 529 -17.24 -36.03 52.36
CA PRO A 529 -17.64 -35.67 51.00
C PRO A 529 -18.47 -36.80 50.36
N TYR A 530 -19.59 -36.44 49.73
CA TYR A 530 -20.56 -37.42 49.22
C TYR A 530 -19.92 -38.37 48.20
N ARG A 531 -20.02 -39.69 48.45
CA ARG A 531 -19.31 -40.82 47.78
C ARG A 531 -17.89 -41.15 48.26
N TYR A 532 -17.27 -40.44 49.21
CA TYR A 532 -16.09 -40.98 49.92
C TYR A 532 -16.52 -42.12 50.86
N LYS A 533 -15.58 -43.02 51.20
CA LYS A 533 -15.83 -44.11 52.15
C LYS A 533 -16.45 -43.60 53.45
N ASP A 534 -17.42 -44.33 53.96
CA ASP A 534 -18.16 -44.03 55.20
C ASP A 534 -18.97 -42.73 55.23
N TYR A 535 -19.23 -42.10 54.07
CA TYR A 535 -20.19 -40.99 54.00
C TYR A 535 -21.59 -41.41 54.47
N ARG A 536 -22.18 -40.56 55.33
CA ARG A 536 -23.56 -40.59 55.84
C ARG A 536 -24.13 -39.17 55.78
N SER A 537 -25.46 -39.03 55.68
CA SER A 537 -26.11 -37.71 55.74
C SER A 537 -26.23 -37.22 57.18
N LEU A 538 -26.18 -35.89 57.36
CA LEU A 538 -26.33 -35.19 58.64
C LEU A 538 -27.63 -34.37 58.72
N GLY A 539 -28.58 -34.57 57.80
CA GLY A 539 -29.76 -33.71 57.65
C GLY A 539 -29.51 -32.53 56.70
N LYS A 540 -30.40 -31.54 56.70
CA LYS A 540 -30.25 -30.32 55.90
C LYS A 540 -29.32 -29.33 56.59
N VAL A 541 -28.65 -28.52 55.79
CA VAL A 541 -27.70 -27.50 56.27
C VAL A 541 -28.34 -26.52 57.27
N LYS A 542 -29.58 -26.09 57.04
CA LYS A 542 -30.32 -25.20 57.96
C LYS A 542 -30.66 -25.79 59.34
N GLU A 543 -30.43 -27.08 59.53
CA GLU A 543 -30.58 -27.76 60.83
C GLU A 543 -29.28 -27.70 61.65
N THR A 544 -28.17 -27.17 61.09
CA THR A 544 -26.83 -27.15 61.71
C THR A 544 -25.99 -25.89 61.44
N LEU A 545 -26.42 -25.03 60.51
CA LEU A 545 -25.76 -23.78 60.06
C LEU A 545 -26.82 -22.72 59.71
N ASP A 546 -26.50 -21.47 60.02
CA ASP A 546 -27.39 -20.32 59.95
C ASP A 546 -27.40 -19.69 58.56
N VAL A 547 -28.55 -19.70 57.89
CA VAL A 547 -28.67 -19.16 56.52
C VAL A 547 -28.62 -17.64 56.55
N GLY A 548 -27.69 -17.07 55.81
CA GLY A 548 -27.36 -15.63 55.82
C GLY A 548 -26.04 -15.31 56.52
N GLU A 549 -25.47 -16.23 57.31
CA GLU A 549 -24.21 -16.02 58.02
C GLU A 549 -22.95 -16.33 57.19
N ASP A 550 -21.82 -15.80 57.68
CA ASP A 550 -20.51 -15.88 57.03
C ASP A 550 -19.62 -16.96 57.65
N TYR A 551 -19.05 -17.81 56.80
CA TYR A 551 -18.23 -18.94 57.16
C TYR A 551 -16.87 -18.89 56.45
N LYS A 552 -15.79 -19.18 57.18
CA LYS A 552 -14.42 -19.26 56.64
C LYS A 552 -14.04 -20.70 56.35
N ILE A 553 -14.07 -21.08 55.07
CA ILE A 553 -13.78 -22.45 54.64
C ILE A 553 -12.26 -22.65 54.56
N LYS A 554 -11.76 -23.68 55.26
CA LYS A 554 -10.33 -24.04 55.28
C LYS A 554 -9.97 -25.26 54.44
N ARG A 555 -10.96 -26.09 54.06
CA ARG A 555 -10.74 -27.35 53.35
C ARG A 555 -11.88 -27.64 52.36
N GLN A 556 -11.52 -28.06 51.15
CA GLN A 556 -12.47 -28.55 50.14
C GLN A 556 -12.11 -29.98 49.67
N ALA A 557 -13.07 -30.64 49.04
CA ALA A 557 -12.94 -31.96 48.43
C ALA A 557 -13.71 -32.00 47.10
N LYS A 558 -13.19 -32.72 46.11
CA LYS A 558 -13.84 -32.91 44.80
C LYS A 558 -14.19 -34.38 44.61
N THR A 559 -15.48 -34.68 44.58
CA THR A 559 -16.03 -36.02 44.34
C THR A 559 -16.59 -36.09 42.91
N SER A 560 -16.98 -37.28 42.46
CA SER A 560 -17.72 -37.47 41.20
C SER A 560 -19.13 -36.83 41.22
N ASN A 561 -19.57 -36.29 42.35
CA ASN A 561 -20.83 -35.57 42.54
C ASN A 561 -20.64 -34.04 42.77
N GLY A 562 -19.42 -33.52 42.62
CA GLY A 562 -19.11 -32.09 42.72
C GLY A 562 -18.14 -31.72 43.86
N ILE A 563 -18.01 -30.42 44.13
CA ILE A 563 -17.12 -29.88 45.16
C ILE A 563 -17.88 -29.69 46.47
N TYR A 564 -17.29 -30.16 47.57
CA TYR A 564 -17.79 -30.03 48.93
C TYR A 564 -16.80 -29.21 49.77
N TYR A 565 -17.34 -28.33 50.60
CA TYR A 565 -16.64 -27.51 51.59
C TYR A 565 -16.83 -28.11 52.98
N GLU A 566 -15.77 -28.17 53.77
CA GLU A 566 -15.88 -28.43 55.20
C GLU A 566 -16.13 -27.11 55.93
N VAL A 567 -17.30 -27.00 56.56
CA VAL A 567 -17.77 -25.77 57.22
C VAL A 567 -17.53 -25.81 58.73
N LYS A 568 -17.66 -27.01 59.30
CA LYS A 568 -17.28 -27.41 60.67
C LYS A 568 -16.62 -28.79 60.56
N THR A 569 -15.82 -29.21 61.53
CA THR A 569 -15.12 -30.51 61.51
C THR A 569 -16.09 -31.67 61.21
N ASN A 570 -15.80 -32.47 60.18
CA ASN A 570 -16.66 -33.56 59.69
C ASN A 570 -18.08 -33.13 59.23
N LEU A 571 -18.28 -31.85 58.88
CA LEU A 571 -19.54 -31.32 58.32
C LEU A 571 -19.28 -30.76 56.92
N TRP A 572 -19.59 -31.58 55.92
CA TRP A 572 -19.34 -31.31 54.50
C TRP A 572 -20.61 -30.88 53.78
N VAL A 573 -20.54 -29.74 53.07
CA VAL A 573 -21.65 -29.11 52.36
C VAL A 573 -21.26 -28.86 50.90
N THR A 574 -22.18 -29.01 49.95
CA THR A 574 -21.88 -28.67 48.54
C THR A 574 -21.55 -27.19 48.36
N LYS A 575 -20.49 -26.89 47.59
CA LYS A 575 -20.04 -25.53 47.28
C LYS A 575 -21.15 -24.62 46.73
N GLY A 576 -22.15 -25.19 46.04
CA GLY A 576 -23.30 -24.44 45.50
C GLY A 576 -24.20 -23.78 46.56
N ALA A 577 -24.12 -24.20 47.83
CA ALA A 577 -24.87 -23.61 48.94
C ALA A 577 -24.43 -22.19 49.31
N PHE A 578 -23.28 -21.75 48.83
CA PHE A 578 -22.60 -20.52 49.29
C PHE A 578 -22.48 -19.46 48.20
N THR A 579 -22.25 -18.22 48.64
CA THR A 579 -21.78 -17.10 47.82
C THR A 579 -20.37 -16.74 48.28
N LYS A 580 -19.39 -16.76 47.38
CA LYS A 580 -18.03 -16.30 47.70
C LYS A 580 -17.96 -14.77 47.72
N TYR A 581 -17.25 -14.21 48.68
CA TYR A 581 -16.90 -12.78 48.68
C TYR A 581 -15.70 -12.47 47.77
N ASP A 582 -15.67 -11.25 47.23
CA ASP A 582 -14.50 -10.69 46.59
C ASP A 582 -13.50 -10.23 47.67
N PRO A 583 -12.18 -10.41 47.47
CA PRO A 583 -11.17 -9.98 48.43
C PRO A 583 -11.13 -8.44 48.51
N PRO A 584 -11.13 -7.84 49.72
CA PRO A 584 -11.27 -6.39 49.86
C PRO A 584 -10.01 -5.64 49.41
N LYS A 585 -10.05 -5.09 48.19
CA LYS A 585 -8.99 -4.26 47.59
C LYS A 585 -9.48 -2.82 47.43
N TYR A 586 -8.83 -1.88 48.12
CA TYR A 586 -9.11 -0.44 48.00
C TYR A 586 -7.94 0.29 47.37
N GLU A 587 -8.22 1.19 46.43
CA GLU A 587 -7.24 2.06 45.80
C GLU A 587 -7.48 3.51 46.26
N LYS A 588 -6.39 4.24 46.53
CA LYS A 588 -6.43 5.67 46.86
C LYS A 588 -6.37 6.47 45.56
N VAL A 589 -7.26 7.43 45.42
CA VAL A 589 -7.36 8.31 44.23
C VAL A 589 -7.53 9.76 44.67
N ASP A 590 -7.42 10.71 43.75
CA ASP A 590 -7.88 12.08 43.99
C ASP A 590 -8.45 12.71 42.71
N PHE A 591 -9.78 12.68 42.57
CA PHE A 591 -10.47 13.37 41.49
C PHE A 591 -11.84 13.88 41.93
N ILE A 592 -12.44 14.77 41.13
CA ILE A 592 -13.79 15.28 41.36
C ILE A 592 -14.76 14.59 40.40
N ALA A 593 -15.79 13.97 40.95
CA ALA A 593 -16.87 13.33 40.20
C ALA A 593 -18.21 14.00 40.52
N ARG A 594 -19.07 14.18 39.52
CA ARG A 594 -20.41 14.74 39.66
C ARG A 594 -21.45 13.62 39.63
N LEU A 595 -22.29 13.56 40.66
CA LEU A 595 -23.33 12.54 40.80
C LEU A 595 -24.53 12.91 39.93
N ASP A 596 -24.80 12.17 38.87
CA ASP A 596 -25.93 12.43 37.97
C ASP A 596 -27.12 11.50 38.23
N ASN A 597 -26.86 10.23 38.57
CA ASN A 597 -27.92 9.23 38.74
C ASN A 597 -28.26 9.00 40.22
N GLY A 598 -29.40 9.53 40.68
CA GLY A 598 -29.92 9.33 42.04
C GLY A 598 -30.65 8.01 42.29
N LYS A 599 -30.78 7.12 41.29
CA LYS A 599 -31.60 5.89 41.35
C LYS A 599 -30.81 4.60 41.55
N VAL A 600 -29.47 4.64 41.54
CA VAL A 600 -28.63 3.44 41.81
C VAL A 600 -28.60 3.07 43.30
N ASN A 601 -28.30 1.82 43.61
CA ASN A 601 -28.13 1.33 44.99
C ASN A 601 -26.79 1.78 45.58
N THR A 602 -26.76 1.98 46.90
CA THR A 602 -25.57 2.37 47.68
C THR A 602 -25.32 1.40 48.82
N TRP A 603 -24.07 1.26 49.25
CA TRP A 603 -23.62 0.17 50.13
C TRP A 603 -22.63 0.63 51.20
N THR A 604 -22.58 -0.06 52.35
CA THR A 604 -21.59 0.21 53.43
C THR A 604 -20.16 -0.12 53.05
N GLN A 605 -19.99 -1.11 52.16
CA GLN A 605 -18.73 -1.53 51.54
C GLN A 605 -19.03 -1.86 50.07
N PRO A 606 -18.01 -1.94 49.19
CA PRO A 606 -18.20 -2.37 47.80
C PRO A 606 -18.99 -3.68 47.71
N TYR A 607 -19.88 -3.78 46.73
CA TYR A 607 -20.84 -4.88 46.66
C TYR A 607 -20.14 -6.22 46.39
N ARG A 608 -20.32 -7.19 47.30
CA ARG A 608 -19.55 -8.45 47.48
C ARG A 608 -18.22 -8.36 48.24
N TYR A 609 -17.86 -7.27 48.92
CA TYR A 609 -16.86 -7.32 49.99
C TYR A 609 -17.48 -7.78 51.31
N VAL A 610 -16.71 -8.46 52.18
CA VAL A 610 -17.18 -8.94 53.49
C VAL A 610 -17.85 -7.81 54.28
N GLY A 611 -19.06 -8.04 54.80
CA GLY A 611 -19.81 -7.06 55.59
C GLY A 611 -20.56 -5.97 54.80
N TYR A 612 -20.68 -6.08 53.47
CA TYR A 612 -21.52 -5.17 52.69
C TYR A 612 -23.00 -5.23 53.12
N ARG A 613 -23.63 -4.06 53.31
CA ARG A 613 -25.06 -3.89 53.61
C ARG A 613 -25.62 -2.75 52.77
N SER A 614 -26.91 -2.81 52.41
CA SER A 614 -27.54 -1.77 51.58
C SER A 614 -27.86 -0.53 52.40
N LEU A 615 -27.63 0.64 51.81
CA LEU A 615 -27.93 1.96 52.36
C LEU A 615 -29.06 2.66 51.58
N GLY A 616 -29.78 1.93 50.72
CA GLY A 616 -30.83 2.50 49.87
C GLY A 616 -30.30 3.11 48.57
N LYS A 617 -30.81 4.28 48.20
CA LYS A 617 -30.57 4.93 46.90
C LYS A 617 -29.59 6.10 46.96
N SER A 618 -28.84 6.30 45.89
CA SER A 618 -27.82 7.35 45.75
C SER A 618 -28.36 8.76 45.94
N GLY A 619 -29.58 9.06 45.46
CA GLY A 619 -30.24 10.35 45.67
C GLY A 619 -30.68 10.64 47.11
N VAL A 620 -30.69 9.63 47.99
CA VAL A 620 -30.89 9.79 49.44
C VAL A 620 -29.55 10.06 50.14
N ASN A 621 -28.49 9.37 49.68
CA ASN A 621 -27.16 9.46 50.30
C ASN A 621 -26.26 10.59 49.76
N GLY A 622 -26.60 11.16 48.60
CA GLY A 622 -25.90 12.26 47.95
C GLY A 622 -26.82 13.11 47.07
N LYS A 623 -26.43 14.37 46.82
CA LYS A 623 -27.23 15.34 46.06
C LYS A 623 -26.92 15.21 44.57
N VAL A 624 -27.94 14.86 43.78
CA VAL A 624 -27.84 14.83 42.31
C VAL A 624 -27.46 16.22 41.78
N GLY A 625 -26.55 16.25 40.80
CA GLY A 625 -25.96 17.45 40.22
C GLY A 625 -24.84 18.10 41.05
N ALA A 626 -24.50 17.56 42.24
CA ALA A 626 -23.39 18.03 43.05
C ALA A 626 -22.07 17.30 42.75
N ASN A 627 -20.96 17.98 43.07
CA ASN A 627 -19.60 17.51 42.82
C ASN A 627 -18.97 16.98 44.12
N TYR A 628 -18.38 15.80 44.07
CA TYR A 628 -17.75 15.09 45.18
C TYR A 628 -16.28 14.83 44.89
N SER A 629 -15.41 14.99 45.89
CA SER A 629 -14.01 14.55 45.79
C SER A 629 -13.96 13.07 46.16
N ILE A 630 -13.70 12.22 45.16
CA ILE A 630 -13.54 10.78 45.36
C ILE A 630 -12.09 10.58 45.82
N LYS A 631 -11.91 9.99 47.01
CA LYS A 631 -10.59 9.69 47.60
C LYS A 631 -10.25 8.20 47.59
N ARG A 632 -11.25 7.33 47.43
CA ARG A 632 -11.09 5.87 47.36
C ARG A 632 -11.99 5.28 46.29
N VAL A 633 -11.46 4.30 45.57
CA VAL A 633 -12.22 3.41 44.67
C VAL A 633 -11.98 1.96 45.07
N ALA A 634 -12.85 1.07 44.60
CA ALA A 634 -12.73 -0.37 44.79
C ALA A 634 -13.38 -1.10 43.62
N GLU A 635 -12.71 -2.14 43.14
CA GLU A 635 -13.21 -2.99 42.06
C GLU A 635 -13.72 -4.32 42.61
N THR A 636 -14.85 -4.78 42.10
CA THR A 636 -15.53 -6.01 42.53
C THR A 636 -15.86 -6.85 41.30
N SER A 637 -16.27 -8.10 41.50
CA SER A 637 -16.86 -8.93 40.44
C SER A 637 -18.22 -8.43 39.90
N ASN A 638 -18.66 -7.24 40.33
CA ASN A 638 -19.81 -6.49 39.80
C ASN A 638 -19.40 -5.07 39.35
N GLY A 639 -18.12 -4.83 39.05
CA GLY A 639 -17.58 -3.57 38.55
C GLY A 639 -17.03 -2.63 39.64
N LEU A 640 -16.77 -1.39 39.21
CA LEU A 640 -16.07 -0.34 39.96
C LEU A 640 -17.02 0.48 40.84
N TYR A 641 -16.62 0.74 42.08
CA TYR A 641 -17.35 1.54 43.07
C TYR A 641 -16.47 2.71 43.55
N TYR A 642 -17.11 3.86 43.76
CA TYR A 642 -16.52 5.08 44.33
C TYR A 642 -17.05 5.29 45.74
N GLU A 643 -16.18 5.70 46.67
CA GLU A 643 -16.59 6.17 48.00
C GLU A 643 -17.06 7.63 47.88
N LEU A 644 -18.38 7.87 47.98
CA LEU A 644 -18.98 9.21 47.90
C LEU A 644 -18.62 10.06 49.13
N LYS A 645 -18.60 9.40 50.28
CA LYS A 645 -18.27 9.85 51.63
C LYS A 645 -17.98 8.59 52.45
N LYS A 646 -17.31 8.72 53.60
CA LYS A 646 -16.90 7.58 54.46
C LYS A 646 -18.02 6.53 54.58
N ASP A 647 -17.67 5.27 54.28
CA ASP A 647 -18.53 4.09 54.36
C ASP A 647 -19.82 4.17 53.49
N VAL A 648 -19.80 4.96 52.41
CA VAL A 648 -20.90 5.04 51.43
C VAL A 648 -20.38 4.85 50.01
N TRP A 649 -20.50 3.61 49.54
CA TRP A 649 -20.04 3.15 48.23
C TRP A 649 -21.15 3.15 47.20
N ILE A 650 -20.84 3.68 46.02
CA ILE A 650 -21.78 3.86 44.90
C ILE A 650 -21.09 3.39 43.62
N VAL A 651 -21.80 2.70 42.73
CA VAL A 651 -21.24 2.26 41.44
C VAL A 651 -20.77 3.47 40.61
N ALA A 652 -19.58 3.36 40.01
CA ALA A 652 -18.90 4.46 39.32
C ALA A 652 -19.75 5.07 38.18
N SER A 653 -20.58 4.28 37.51
CA SER A 653 -21.50 4.70 36.44
C SER A 653 -22.64 5.61 36.89
N ALA A 654 -22.78 5.89 38.20
CA ALA A 654 -23.70 6.91 38.70
C ALA A 654 -23.16 8.35 38.54
N PHE A 655 -21.88 8.49 38.20
CA PHE A 655 -21.17 9.76 38.10
C PHE A 655 -20.62 10.01 36.70
N HIS A 656 -20.31 11.27 36.38
CA HIS A 656 -19.22 11.59 35.46
C HIS A 656 -18.04 12.21 36.21
N THR A 657 -16.82 11.85 35.83
CA THR A 657 -15.62 12.60 36.21
C THR A 657 -15.68 14.02 35.65
N LEU A 658 -15.12 14.98 36.38
CA LEU A 658 -14.91 16.34 35.90
C LEU A 658 -13.47 16.50 35.42
N ASP A 659 -13.29 17.19 34.30
CA ASP A 659 -11.97 17.45 33.73
C ASP A 659 -11.26 18.58 34.50
N SER A 660 -9.92 18.57 34.46
CA SER A 660 -9.05 19.64 34.98
C SER A 660 -9.29 20.96 34.24
N GLN A 661 -9.06 22.11 34.89
CA GLN A 661 -9.43 23.43 34.34
C GLN A 661 -8.30 24.07 33.54
N ASP A 662 -7.85 23.38 32.49
CA ASP A 662 -6.63 23.71 31.76
C ASP A 662 -6.98 24.51 30.50
N TYR A 663 -6.66 25.82 30.53
CA TYR A 663 -6.99 26.74 29.45
C TYR A 663 -5.76 27.04 28.59
N GLU A 664 -5.88 26.76 27.29
CA GLU A 664 -4.85 27.04 26.29
C GLU A 664 -5.10 28.41 25.64
N THR A 665 -4.06 29.26 25.54
CA THR A 665 -4.14 30.52 24.80
C THR A 665 -4.09 30.23 23.29
N VAL A 666 -4.98 30.84 22.52
CA VAL A 666 -5.02 30.73 21.05
C VAL A 666 -5.23 32.11 20.42
N ASN A 667 -4.95 32.21 19.12
CA ASN A 667 -5.31 33.38 18.33
C ASN A 667 -6.09 32.92 17.09
N LEU A 668 -7.42 32.97 17.18
CA LEU A 668 -8.32 32.41 16.17
C LEU A 668 -9.46 33.37 15.82
N ASP A 669 -9.43 33.90 14.61
CA ASP A 669 -10.56 34.60 14.02
C ASP A 669 -11.64 33.58 13.59
N VAL A 670 -12.88 33.79 14.00
CA VAL A 670 -13.99 32.86 13.74
C VAL A 670 -15.28 33.59 13.35
N ARG A 671 -16.07 33.00 12.45
CA ARG A 671 -17.41 33.47 12.07
C ARG A 671 -18.46 32.50 12.60
N VAL A 672 -19.35 32.97 13.47
CA VAL A 672 -20.38 32.14 14.10
C VAL A 672 -21.44 31.73 13.07
N LYS A 673 -21.69 30.43 12.95
CA LYS A 673 -22.72 29.88 12.06
C LYS A 673 -24.09 30.07 12.70
N ASN A 674 -25.10 30.41 11.90
CA ASN A 674 -26.49 30.47 12.37
C ASN A 674 -27.07 29.04 12.50
N LYS A 675 -26.63 28.29 13.52
CA LYS A 675 -27.08 26.92 13.84
C LYS A 675 -27.31 26.74 15.35
N PRO A 676 -28.24 25.86 15.78
CA PRO A 676 -28.60 25.67 17.20
C PRO A 676 -27.69 24.65 17.92
N ILE A 677 -26.41 25.00 18.08
CA ILE A 677 -25.41 24.21 18.83
C ILE A 677 -25.41 24.65 20.30
N TYR A 678 -25.06 23.77 21.25
CA TYR A 678 -25.08 24.14 22.68
C TYR A 678 -23.89 25.04 23.06
N ALA A 679 -24.17 26.03 23.91
CA ALA A 679 -23.19 26.92 24.53
C ALA A 679 -23.16 26.74 26.05
N TRP A 680 -22.01 27.00 26.67
CA TRP A 680 -21.74 26.67 28.07
C TRP A 680 -21.01 27.82 28.80
N SER A 681 -21.21 27.95 30.11
CA SER A 681 -20.60 29.01 30.93
C SER A 681 -19.09 28.81 31.20
N LYS A 682 -18.63 27.58 31.01
CA LYS A 682 -17.26 27.05 31.07
C LYS A 682 -17.18 25.91 30.05
N PRO A 683 -15.99 25.39 29.71
CA PRO A 683 -15.89 24.13 28.96
C PRO A 683 -16.75 23.03 29.61
N TYR A 684 -17.33 22.16 28.79
CA TYR A 684 -18.18 21.08 29.29
C TYR A 684 -17.35 20.13 30.19
N ARG A 685 -17.97 19.57 31.25
CA ARG A 685 -17.31 18.86 32.37
C ARG A 685 -16.32 19.67 33.25
N TYR A 686 -16.04 20.94 33.01
CA TYR A 686 -15.20 21.72 33.95
C TYR A 686 -15.97 22.10 35.22
N LYS A 687 -15.39 21.88 36.42
CA LYS A 687 -15.95 22.29 37.74
C LYS A 687 -16.69 23.66 37.71
N GLY A 688 -18.02 23.58 37.77
CA GLY A 688 -18.94 24.73 37.75
C GLY A 688 -19.58 25.07 36.39
N TYR A 689 -19.46 24.21 35.36
CA TYR A 689 -20.14 24.42 34.09
C TYR A 689 -21.68 24.44 34.20
N LYS A 690 -22.31 25.32 33.43
CA LYS A 690 -23.77 25.45 33.25
C LYS A 690 -24.07 25.56 31.76
N SER A 691 -25.23 25.07 31.32
CA SER A 691 -25.71 25.34 29.95
C SER A 691 -26.19 26.79 29.84
N LEU A 692 -25.93 27.40 28.69
CA LEU A 692 -26.42 28.73 28.31
C LEU A 692 -27.48 28.66 27.20
N GLY A 693 -27.97 27.47 26.86
CA GLY A 693 -28.88 27.27 25.72
C GLY A 693 -28.13 27.12 24.39
N LYS A 694 -28.66 27.74 23.33
CA LYS A 694 -28.22 27.52 21.94
C LYS A 694 -27.47 28.71 21.35
N THR A 695 -26.46 28.46 20.51
CA THR A 695 -25.57 29.47 19.94
C THR A 695 -26.29 30.56 19.16
N ASN A 696 -27.38 30.25 18.45
CA ASN A 696 -28.21 31.24 17.75
C ASN A 696 -29.07 32.11 18.69
N THR A 697 -29.10 31.82 20.01
CA THR A 697 -29.78 32.64 21.03
C THR A 697 -28.79 33.44 21.90
N VAL A 698 -27.54 33.00 22.04
CA VAL A 698 -26.50 33.69 22.86
C VAL A 698 -25.40 34.39 22.07
N LEU A 699 -25.27 34.12 20.77
CA LEU A 699 -24.34 34.77 19.85
C LEU A 699 -25.09 35.23 18.59
N LYS A 700 -24.64 36.34 17.99
CA LYS A 700 -25.26 36.85 16.77
C LYS A 700 -24.72 36.05 15.57
N GLY A 701 -25.61 35.29 14.91
CA GLY A 701 -25.25 34.52 13.71
C GLY A 701 -24.58 35.39 12.64
N THR A 702 -23.65 34.80 11.89
CA THR A 702 -22.79 35.45 10.88
C THR A 702 -21.85 36.55 11.39
N THR A 703 -21.74 36.76 12.71
CA THR A 703 -20.82 37.75 13.30
C THR A 703 -19.44 37.12 13.52
N ASP A 704 -18.40 37.95 13.37
CA ASP A 704 -16.99 37.58 13.54
C ASP A 704 -16.50 37.87 14.97
N TYR A 705 -15.69 36.97 15.52
CA TYR A 705 -15.16 37.05 16.88
C TYR A 705 -13.67 36.65 16.90
N HIS A 706 -12.89 37.29 17.78
CA HIS A 706 -11.52 36.87 18.10
C HIS A 706 -11.55 35.91 19.30
N VAL A 707 -11.36 34.61 19.06
CA VAL A 707 -11.23 33.60 20.11
C VAL A 707 -9.81 33.64 20.66
N LYS A 708 -9.68 33.91 21.96
CA LYS A 708 -8.39 34.00 22.67
C LYS A 708 -8.06 32.79 23.57
N LYS A 709 -9.03 31.93 23.85
CA LYS A 709 -8.82 30.70 24.64
C LYS A 709 -9.51 29.49 24.02
N GLN A 710 -8.85 28.34 24.09
CA GLN A 710 -9.48 27.03 23.95
C GLN A 710 -9.26 26.21 25.23
N ALA A 711 -9.98 25.10 25.34
CA ALA A 711 -9.90 24.18 26.46
C ALA A 711 -10.20 22.76 25.97
N LYS A 712 -9.35 21.80 26.35
CA LYS A 712 -9.54 20.39 26.02
C LYS A 712 -10.34 19.73 27.15
N THR A 713 -11.33 18.92 26.77
CA THR A 713 -12.21 18.17 27.67
C THR A 713 -12.25 16.72 27.20
N THR A 714 -12.71 15.80 28.06
CA THR A 714 -12.97 14.40 27.67
C THR A 714 -14.11 14.25 26.64
N ASN A 715 -14.75 15.36 26.23
CA ASN A 715 -15.77 15.41 25.19
C ASN A 715 -15.35 16.33 24.01
N GLY A 716 -14.04 16.58 23.84
CA GLY A 716 -13.49 17.39 22.76
C GLY A 716 -13.12 18.83 23.15
N VAL A 717 -12.85 19.67 22.15
CA VAL A 717 -12.30 21.03 22.35
C VAL A 717 -13.38 22.10 22.33
N TYR A 718 -13.35 22.97 23.34
CA TYR A 718 -14.24 24.11 23.52
C TYR A 718 -13.47 25.42 23.37
N TYR A 719 -14.15 26.46 22.86
CA TYR A 719 -13.57 27.75 22.49
C TYR A 719 -14.35 28.90 23.14
N GLU A 720 -13.65 29.86 23.73
CA GLU A 720 -14.26 31.06 24.30
C GLU A 720 -14.50 32.12 23.21
N VAL A 721 -15.71 32.15 22.66
CA VAL A 721 -16.11 33.08 21.58
C VAL A 721 -16.54 34.45 22.11
N LYS A 722 -17.01 34.49 23.36
CA LYS A 722 -17.26 35.68 24.17
C LYS A 722 -16.93 35.30 25.63
N PRO A 723 -16.48 36.21 26.51
CA PRO A 723 -16.18 35.87 27.90
C PRO A 723 -17.30 35.07 28.58
N ASN A 724 -16.94 33.91 29.15
CA ASN A 724 -17.87 32.92 29.71
C ASN A 724 -18.88 32.29 28.73
N VAL A 725 -18.61 32.30 27.42
CA VAL A 725 -19.45 31.64 26.39
C VAL A 725 -18.58 30.66 25.58
N TRP A 726 -18.62 29.41 26.01
CA TRP A 726 -17.82 28.30 25.49
C TRP A 726 -18.63 27.43 24.54
N VAL A 727 -18.08 27.19 23.34
CA VAL A 727 -18.74 26.42 22.26
C VAL A 727 -17.77 25.45 21.60
N THR A 728 -18.27 24.37 21.00
CA THR A 728 -17.41 23.44 20.23
C THR A 728 -17.07 24.01 18.85
N ARG A 729 -16.01 23.47 18.24
CA ARG A 729 -15.54 23.85 16.88
C ARG A 729 -16.63 23.91 15.81
N SER A 730 -17.71 23.13 15.96
CA SER A 730 -18.85 23.07 15.04
C SER A 730 -19.64 24.38 14.92
N ALA A 731 -19.66 25.21 15.98
CA ALA A 731 -20.46 26.43 16.08
C ALA A 731 -20.02 27.57 15.14
N PHE A 732 -18.82 27.47 14.57
CA PHE A 732 -18.22 28.52 13.75
C PHE A 732 -17.47 27.95 12.54
N GLU A 733 -17.16 28.81 11.56
CA GLU A 733 -16.05 28.58 10.64
C GLU A 733 -14.80 29.34 11.11
N LYS A 734 -13.61 28.78 10.87
CA LYS A 734 -12.33 29.47 11.14
C LYS A 734 -12.07 30.39 9.95
N LEU A 735 -11.85 31.66 10.24
CA LEU A 735 -11.47 32.66 9.24
C LEU A 735 -9.98 32.52 8.94
N ALA A 736 -9.58 32.93 7.74
CA ALA A 736 -8.18 32.95 7.35
C ALA A 736 -7.52 34.21 7.92
N VAL A 737 -6.29 34.04 8.45
CA VAL A 737 -5.47 35.15 8.93
C VAL A 737 -5.09 36.05 7.75
N PRO A 738 -5.13 37.39 7.88
CA PRO A 738 -4.79 38.29 6.78
C PRO A 738 -3.35 38.11 6.25
N ALA A 739 -3.22 37.52 5.05
CA ALA A 739 -1.95 37.20 4.41
C ALA A 739 -1.90 37.83 3.01
N TYR A 740 -1.36 39.05 2.95
CA TYR A 740 -1.26 39.84 1.71
C TYR A 740 0.09 39.60 1.02
N LYS A 741 0.06 39.26 -0.28
CA LYS A 741 1.26 39.16 -1.13
C LYS A 741 1.26 40.27 -2.17
N THR A 742 2.36 41.04 -2.21
CA THR A 742 2.63 41.99 -3.29
C THR A 742 2.91 41.22 -4.59
N ILE A 743 2.32 41.68 -5.69
CA ILE A 743 2.49 41.11 -7.03
C ILE A 743 2.57 42.23 -8.08
N GLN A 744 2.93 41.89 -9.31
CA GLN A 744 2.80 42.76 -10.47
C GLN A 744 2.04 41.98 -11.55
N GLN A 745 0.72 42.12 -11.60
CA GLN A 745 -0.11 41.36 -12.53
C GLN A 745 -1.15 42.24 -13.23
N ASP A 746 -0.95 42.44 -14.52
CA ASP A 746 -1.90 43.06 -15.43
C ASP A 746 -3.03 42.08 -15.76
N VAL A 747 -4.29 42.53 -15.64
CA VAL A 747 -5.50 41.71 -15.85
C VAL A 747 -6.63 42.50 -16.52
N ARG A 748 -7.60 41.81 -17.13
CA ARG A 748 -8.92 42.35 -17.48
C ARG A 748 -10.02 41.63 -16.71
N LEU A 749 -11.05 42.34 -16.26
CA LEU A 749 -12.23 41.73 -15.64
C LEU A 749 -13.12 41.13 -16.75
N GLU A 750 -13.53 39.86 -16.60
CA GLU A 750 -14.45 39.20 -17.55
C GLU A 750 -15.79 38.81 -16.92
N LYS A 751 -15.80 38.46 -15.62
CA LYS A 751 -17.02 38.02 -14.93
C LYS A 751 -17.60 39.13 -14.05
N GLN A 752 -18.60 39.82 -14.56
CA GLN A 752 -19.28 40.93 -13.87
C GLN A 752 -20.12 40.48 -12.66
N ASP A 753 -20.64 39.25 -12.65
CA ASP A 753 -21.54 38.74 -11.60
C ASP A 753 -20.82 38.19 -10.33
N VAL A 754 -19.51 38.40 -10.23
CA VAL A 754 -18.73 38.00 -9.04
C VAL A 754 -18.88 39.05 -7.94
N TYR A 755 -19.02 38.61 -6.69
CA TYR A 755 -19.06 39.54 -5.54
C TYR A 755 -17.72 40.23 -5.31
N VAL A 756 -17.79 41.55 -5.13
CA VAL A 756 -16.74 42.39 -4.56
C VAL A 756 -16.86 42.40 -3.04
N TRP A 757 -15.72 42.38 -2.35
CA TRP A 757 -15.63 42.38 -0.90
C TRP A 757 -14.78 43.56 -0.41
N ASN A 758 -15.09 44.08 0.79
CA ASN A 758 -14.30 45.15 1.42
C ASN A 758 -12.87 44.70 1.76
N GLN A 759 -12.67 43.39 1.90
CA GLN A 759 -11.42 42.69 2.14
C GLN A 759 -11.63 41.21 1.73
N PRO A 760 -10.59 40.38 1.57
CA PRO A 760 -10.73 39.00 1.11
C PRO A 760 -11.81 38.20 1.87
N TYR A 761 -12.63 37.46 1.13
CA TYR A 761 -13.74 36.70 1.71
C TYR A 761 -13.22 35.65 2.70
N LYS A 762 -13.85 35.58 3.88
CA LYS A 762 -13.41 34.79 5.06
C LYS A 762 -12.16 35.35 5.78
N TYR A 763 -11.82 36.63 5.65
CA TYR A 763 -11.04 37.36 6.66
C TYR A 763 -11.98 38.04 7.69
N TYR A 764 -11.49 38.31 8.91
CA TYR A 764 -12.24 38.95 10.00
C TYR A 764 -12.75 40.34 9.63
N GLY A 765 -14.07 40.52 9.52
CA GLY A 765 -14.72 41.75 9.04
C GLY A 765 -15.07 41.76 7.55
N SER A 766 -14.92 40.64 6.83
CA SER A 766 -15.25 40.53 5.40
C SER A 766 -16.75 40.60 5.12
N LYS A 767 -17.16 41.56 4.29
CA LYS A 767 -18.52 41.90 3.87
C LYS A 767 -18.56 42.11 2.35
N ALA A 768 -19.67 41.71 1.72
CA ALA A 768 -19.87 42.00 0.30
C ALA A 768 -20.18 43.50 0.11
N VAL A 769 -19.58 44.10 -0.92
CA VAL A 769 -19.80 45.50 -1.33
C VAL A 769 -20.84 45.57 -2.44
N GLY A 770 -20.84 44.58 -3.35
CA GLY A 770 -21.78 44.49 -4.47
C GLY A 770 -21.31 43.45 -5.50
N LYS A 771 -21.97 43.43 -6.67
CA LYS A 771 -21.53 42.64 -7.84
C LYS A 771 -20.51 43.46 -8.65
N ALA A 772 -19.48 42.81 -9.21
CA ALA A 772 -18.35 43.50 -9.83
C ALA A 772 -18.74 44.50 -10.92
N GLY A 773 -19.69 44.15 -11.80
CA GLY A 773 -20.19 45.06 -12.85
C GLY A 773 -20.82 46.36 -12.33
N ASN A 774 -21.28 46.40 -11.08
CA ASN A 774 -21.90 47.58 -10.45
C ASN A 774 -20.92 48.38 -9.58
N VAL A 775 -19.70 47.87 -9.36
CA VAL A 775 -18.73 48.42 -8.39
C VAL A 775 -17.41 48.81 -9.07
N VAL A 776 -17.04 48.15 -10.17
CA VAL A 776 -15.81 48.43 -10.93
C VAL A 776 -16.06 48.38 -12.44
N ASN A 777 -15.33 49.19 -13.20
CA ASN A 777 -15.48 49.30 -14.64
C ASN A 777 -14.93 48.04 -15.36
N SER A 778 -15.81 47.19 -15.89
CA SER A 778 -15.39 45.97 -16.59
C SER A 778 -14.73 46.19 -17.95
N ALA A 779 -14.77 47.41 -18.51
CA ALA A 779 -14.24 47.71 -19.84
C ALA A 779 -12.74 48.10 -19.85
N VAL A 780 -12.08 48.16 -18.69
CA VAL A 780 -10.67 48.58 -18.56
C VAL A 780 -9.75 47.46 -18.05
N ASP A 781 -8.45 47.67 -18.26
CA ASP A 781 -7.39 46.80 -17.75
C ASP A 781 -6.92 47.29 -16.38
N TYR A 782 -6.61 46.35 -15.47
CA TYR A 782 -6.23 46.62 -14.09
C TYR A 782 -4.81 46.13 -13.80
N LYS A 783 -4.04 46.94 -13.05
CA LYS A 783 -2.71 46.59 -12.55
C LYS A 783 -2.79 46.11 -11.11
N VAL A 784 -3.02 44.81 -10.90
CA VAL A 784 -3.13 44.24 -9.56
C VAL A 784 -1.76 44.28 -8.89
N ARG A 785 -1.67 44.99 -7.76
CA ARG A 785 -0.45 45.12 -6.94
C ARG A 785 -0.46 44.26 -5.68
N ARG A 786 -1.64 43.88 -5.17
CA ARG A 786 -1.80 43.03 -3.98
C ARG A 786 -2.79 41.91 -4.26
N GLN A 787 -2.44 40.70 -3.81
CA GLN A 787 -3.35 39.56 -3.72
C GLN A 787 -3.40 39.03 -2.29
N ALA A 788 -4.41 38.22 -2.00
CA ALA A 788 -4.55 37.51 -0.72
C ALA A 788 -5.15 36.12 -0.94
N SER A 789 -4.72 35.17 -0.12
CA SER A 789 -5.19 33.79 -0.13
C SER A 789 -6.15 33.53 1.03
N THR A 790 -7.20 32.76 0.75
CA THR A 790 -8.26 32.40 1.71
C THR A 790 -8.60 30.92 1.52
N SER A 791 -9.33 30.32 2.48
CA SER A 791 -9.93 28.98 2.30
C SER A 791 -11.04 28.94 1.23
N ASN A 792 -11.27 30.05 0.52
CA ASN A 792 -12.21 30.18 -0.60
C ASN A 792 -11.51 30.67 -1.88
N GLY A 793 -10.20 30.47 -2.00
CA GLY A 793 -9.37 30.85 -3.15
C GLY A 793 -8.65 32.19 -3.00
N VAL A 794 -8.06 32.64 -4.12
CA VAL A 794 -7.25 33.87 -4.20
C VAL A 794 -8.13 35.06 -4.59
N TYR A 795 -7.89 36.21 -3.95
CA TYR A 795 -8.53 37.50 -4.23
C TYR A 795 -7.48 38.52 -4.67
N TYR A 796 -7.86 39.39 -5.60
CA TYR A 796 -7.08 40.50 -6.12
C TYR A 796 -7.64 41.82 -5.62
N GLU A 797 -6.77 42.72 -5.16
CA GLU A 797 -7.12 44.09 -4.83
C GLU A 797 -7.01 44.98 -6.08
N LEU A 798 -8.10 45.64 -6.47
CA LEU A 798 -8.10 46.59 -7.58
C LEU A 798 -7.85 48.03 -7.11
N SER A 799 -8.34 48.34 -5.90
CA SER A 799 -8.13 49.59 -5.17
C SER A 799 -8.32 49.30 -3.67
N PRO A 800 -7.94 50.22 -2.75
CA PRO A 800 -8.18 50.03 -1.33
C PRO A 800 -9.64 49.64 -1.05
N ASN A 801 -9.81 48.58 -0.25
CA ASN A 801 -11.09 47.96 0.09
C ASN A 801 -11.93 47.40 -1.08
N ILE A 802 -11.34 47.12 -2.24
CA ILE A 802 -12.03 46.52 -3.40
C ILE A 802 -11.33 45.20 -3.79
N TRP A 803 -11.84 44.10 -3.23
CA TRP A 803 -11.29 42.76 -3.38
C TRP A 803 -12.24 41.85 -4.16
N ILE A 804 -11.74 41.26 -5.25
CA ILE A 804 -12.52 40.42 -6.18
C ILE A 804 -11.80 39.09 -6.37
N SER A 805 -12.51 37.98 -6.53
CA SER A 805 -11.88 36.67 -6.75
C SER A 805 -11.04 36.68 -8.03
N ARG A 806 -9.82 36.12 -7.97
CA ARG A 806 -8.92 35.92 -9.11
C ARG A 806 -9.63 35.24 -10.30
N SER A 807 -10.62 34.38 -10.04
CA SER A 807 -11.38 33.64 -11.05
C SER A 807 -12.32 34.51 -11.91
N ALA A 808 -12.50 35.79 -11.57
CA ALA A 808 -13.24 36.78 -12.35
C ALA A 808 -12.42 37.41 -13.50
N PHE A 809 -11.09 37.24 -13.46
CA PHE A 809 -10.15 37.98 -14.29
C PHE A 809 -9.43 37.11 -15.31
N ARG A 810 -9.19 37.67 -16.49
CA ARG A 810 -8.23 37.15 -17.45
C ARG A 810 -6.86 37.80 -17.22
N LYS A 811 -5.84 36.99 -17.04
CA LYS A 811 -4.44 37.42 -17.08
C LYS A 811 -4.11 38.02 -18.45
N LEU A 812 -3.47 39.18 -18.48
CA LEU A 812 -2.87 39.77 -19.67
C LEU A 812 -1.42 39.33 -19.80
N ASP A 813 -0.89 39.34 -21.02
CA ASP A 813 0.50 38.96 -21.30
C ASP A 813 1.43 40.15 -21.01
N LYS A 814 2.63 39.89 -20.49
CA LYS A 814 3.63 40.95 -20.24
C LYS A 814 4.11 41.53 -21.58
N PRO A 815 4.22 42.86 -21.73
CA PRO A 815 4.76 43.45 -22.95
C PRO A 815 6.19 42.98 -23.26
N GLN A 816 6.39 42.35 -24.42
CA GLN A 816 7.67 41.86 -24.91
C GLN A 816 7.80 42.20 -26.40
N TYR A 817 8.84 42.95 -26.76
CA TYR A 817 9.06 43.45 -28.12
C TYR A 817 10.41 42.99 -28.65
N LYS A 818 10.43 42.50 -29.90
CA LYS A 818 11.66 42.14 -30.60
C LYS A 818 11.80 42.97 -31.86
N THR A 819 12.93 43.67 -31.97
CA THR A 819 13.34 44.35 -33.20
C THR A 819 13.61 43.32 -34.29
N ILE A 820 13.08 43.57 -35.49
CA ILE A 820 13.21 42.73 -36.68
C ILE A 820 13.46 43.62 -37.90
N ASN A 821 13.76 42.99 -39.04
CA ASN A 821 13.93 43.67 -40.31
C ASN A 821 13.35 42.79 -41.42
N TYR A 822 12.02 42.81 -41.57
CA TYR A 822 11.32 41.99 -42.56
C TYR A 822 10.63 42.86 -43.61
N LYS A 823 10.77 42.47 -44.88
CA LYS A 823 9.83 42.87 -45.95
C LYS A 823 8.66 41.89 -45.91
N ALA A 824 7.45 42.38 -45.63
CA ALA A 824 6.28 41.56 -45.39
C ALA A 824 5.07 42.06 -46.19
N LYS A 825 4.64 41.28 -47.18
CA LYS A 825 3.47 41.58 -48.02
C LYS A 825 2.18 41.26 -47.27
N LEU A 826 1.33 42.26 -47.04
CA LEU A 826 0.02 42.05 -46.42
C LEU A 826 -0.88 41.27 -47.41
N VAL A 827 -1.40 40.12 -46.98
CA VAL A 827 -2.22 39.22 -47.81
C VAL A 827 -3.60 38.91 -47.23
N LYS A 828 -3.91 39.35 -46.00
CA LYS A 828 -5.26 39.22 -45.40
C LYS A 828 -5.72 40.54 -44.78
N GLY A 829 -6.72 41.18 -45.40
CA GLY A 829 -7.28 42.46 -44.94
C GLY A 829 -8.29 42.35 -43.79
N GLU A 830 -8.86 41.17 -43.56
CA GLU A 830 -9.97 40.97 -42.61
C GLU A 830 -9.54 40.70 -41.17
N VAL A 831 -8.24 40.54 -40.89
CA VAL A 831 -7.77 40.38 -39.51
C VAL A 831 -8.03 41.66 -38.71
N TYR A 832 -8.25 41.56 -37.41
CA TYR A 832 -8.35 42.74 -36.56
C TYR A 832 -6.98 43.44 -36.43
N ALA A 833 -7.01 44.77 -36.47
CA ALA A 833 -5.91 45.64 -36.10
C ALA A 833 -6.11 46.12 -34.65
N TRP A 834 -5.01 46.23 -33.89
CA TRP A 834 -5.05 46.52 -32.45
C TRP A 834 -4.11 47.67 -32.08
N SER A 835 -4.46 48.45 -31.05
CA SER A 835 -3.65 49.57 -30.54
C SER A 835 -2.35 49.14 -29.85
N GLN A 836 -2.30 47.89 -29.43
CA GLN A 836 -1.19 47.16 -28.81
C GLN A 836 -1.32 45.71 -29.28
N PRO A 837 -0.27 44.86 -29.17
CA PRO A 837 -0.42 43.42 -29.37
C PRO A 837 -1.62 42.87 -28.59
N TYR A 838 -2.41 42.00 -29.24
CA TYR A 838 -3.64 41.49 -28.63
C TYR A 838 -3.34 40.86 -27.26
N ASN A 839 -4.15 41.17 -26.24
CA ASN A 839 -3.99 40.70 -24.87
C ASN A 839 -2.77 41.28 -24.07
N TYR A 840 -2.08 42.31 -24.56
CA TYR A 840 -1.25 43.19 -23.72
C TYR A 840 -2.12 44.22 -22.95
N PHE A 841 -1.54 44.89 -21.95
CA PHE A 841 -2.21 46.00 -21.25
C PHE A 841 -2.61 47.12 -22.23
N ASP A 842 -3.80 47.68 -22.04
CA ASP A 842 -4.41 48.71 -22.89
C ASP A 842 -4.60 48.37 -24.38
N TYR A 843 -4.63 47.07 -24.72
CA TYR A 843 -5.07 46.65 -26.06
C TYR A 843 -6.56 46.99 -26.28
N ARG A 844 -6.84 47.64 -27.41
CA ARG A 844 -8.16 48.01 -27.93
C ARG A 844 -8.23 47.66 -29.42
N SER A 845 -9.41 47.30 -29.93
CA SER A 845 -9.59 47.10 -31.38
C SER A 845 -9.58 48.43 -32.11
N GLN A 846 -8.89 48.49 -33.25
CA GLN A 846 -8.88 49.64 -34.15
C GLN A 846 -9.66 49.37 -35.44
N GLY A 847 -10.45 48.29 -35.48
CA GLY A 847 -11.16 47.82 -36.67
C GLY A 847 -10.41 46.71 -37.42
N ARG A 848 -10.68 46.59 -38.72
CA ARG A 848 -10.09 45.57 -39.62
C ARG A 848 -8.81 46.08 -40.27
N ALA A 849 -7.87 45.19 -40.62
CA ALA A 849 -6.56 45.57 -41.17
C ALA A 849 -6.66 46.37 -42.47
N ASN A 850 -7.63 46.08 -43.34
CA ASN A 850 -7.90 46.87 -44.55
C ASN A 850 -8.31 48.34 -44.29
N SER A 851 -8.72 48.69 -43.06
CA SER A 851 -8.95 50.09 -42.63
C SER A 851 -7.69 50.80 -42.10
N LYS A 852 -6.55 50.10 -42.08
CA LYS A 852 -5.24 50.59 -41.57
C LYS A 852 -4.06 50.35 -42.53
N ALA A 853 -4.21 49.44 -43.50
CA ALA A 853 -3.18 49.06 -44.46
C ALA A 853 -3.77 48.48 -45.76
N THR A 854 -3.09 48.72 -46.86
CA THR A 854 -3.42 48.26 -48.21
C THR A 854 -3.04 46.79 -48.38
N VAL A 855 -4.02 45.94 -48.69
CA VAL A 855 -3.76 44.53 -49.03
C VAL A 855 -2.97 44.47 -50.34
N GLY A 856 -1.97 43.60 -50.41
CA GLY A 856 -1.06 43.46 -51.55
C GLY A 856 0.20 44.32 -51.46
N GLN A 857 0.25 45.33 -50.57
CA GLN A 857 1.46 46.14 -50.33
C GLN A 857 2.49 45.38 -49.46
N THR A 858 3.78 45.55 -49.77
CA THR A 858 4.89 45.07 -48.92
C THR A 858 5.29 46.15 -47.93
N TYR A 859 5.24 45.82 -46.65
CA TYR A 859 5.60 46.70 -45.53
C TYR A 859 6.97 46.34 -44.98
N HIS A 860 7.70 47.35 -44.50
CA HIS A 860 8.90 47.17 -43.70
C HIS A 860 8.50 47.01 -42.23
N ILE A 861 8.61 45.81 -41.70
CA ILE A 861 8.28 45.52 -40.30
C ILE A 861 9.56 45.59 -39.46
N THR A 862 9.58 46.53 -38.53
CA THR A 862 10.73 46.81 -37.63
C THR A 862 10.55 46.24 -36.23
N ARG A 863 9.30 45.99 -35.79
CA ARG A 863 8.97 45.42 -34.46
C ARG A 863 7.96 44.28 -34.58
N GLN A 864 8.21 43.21 -33.82
CA GLN A 864 7.22 42.17 -33.51
C GLN A 864 7.02 42.05 -32.00
N ALA A 865 5.90 41.44 -31.62
CA ALA A 865 5.55 41.09 -30.25
C ALA A 865 5.01 39.67 -30.20
N GLN A 866 5.25 38.95 -29.10
CA GLN A 866 4.72 37.61 -28.88
C GLN A 866 3.71 37.63 -27.73
N THR A 867 2.55 37.04 -28.00
CA THR A 867 1.41 36.91 -27.09
C THR A 867 1.04 35.42 -27.03
N ARG A 868 0.26 34.99 -26.05
CA ARG A 868 -0.32 33.62 -26.08
C ARG A 868 -1.26 33.40 -27.28
N ASN A 869 -1.73 34.48 -27.90
CA ASN A 869 -2.58 34.51 -29.08
C ASN A 869 -1.77 34.67 -30.38
N GLY A 870 -0.47 34.35 -30.35
CA GLY A 870 0.44 34.36 -31.50
C GLY A 870 1.35 35.57 -31.60
N ILE A 871 2.09 35.65 -32.71
CA ILE A 871 3.00 36.75 -33.03
C ILE A 871 2.24 37.86 -33.75
N TYR A 872 2.47 39.10 -33.33
CA TYR A 872 1.94 40.31 -33.94
C TYR A 872 3.09 41.16 -34.50
N PHE A 873 2.85 41.82 -35.63
CA PHE A 873 3.75 42.75 -36.30
C PHE A 873 3.19 44.17 -36.17
N GLU A 874 4.07 45.13 -35.89
CA GLU A 874 3.74 46.55 -35.89
C GLU A 874 3.81 47.11 -37.31
N LEU A 875 2.76 47.81 -37.75
CA LEU A 875 2.78 48.61 -38.97
C LEU A 875 3.38 50.00 -38.68
N PRO A 876 3.89 50.72 -39.71
CA PRO A 876 4.29 52.12 -39.59
C PRO A 876 3.19 53.07 -39.07
N SER A 877 1.92 52.65 -39.08
CA SER A 877 0.78 53.37 -38.49
C SER A 877 0.61 53.18 -36.97
N GLY A 878 1.47 52.37 -36.33
CA GLY A 878 1.34 51.95 -34.93
C GLY A 878 0.29 50.86 -34.68
N SER A 879 -0.44 50.42 -35.72
CA SER A 879 -1.40 49.31 -35.60
C SER A 879 -0.70 47.96 -35.57
N TRP A 880 -1.11 47.10 -34.64
CA TRP A 880 -0.60 45.74 -34.47
C TRP A 880 -1.51 44.71 -35.15
N LEU A 881 -0.96 43.93 -36.07
CA LEU A 881 -1.65 42.90 -36.86
C LEU A 881 -1.02 41.53 -36.64
N SER A 882 -1.79 40.44 -36.73
CA SER A 882 -1.23 39.08 -36.63
C SER A 882 -0.23 38.80 -37.76
N LYS A 883 0.92 38.19 -37.45
CA LYS A 883 1.90 37.68 -38.42
C LYS A 883 1.25 36.81 -39.52
N SER A 884 0.17 36.10 -39.19
CA SER A 884 -0.60 35.24 -40.12
C SER A 884 -1.31 35.99 -41.27
N ALA A 885 -1.33 37.33 -41.22
CA ALA A 885 -1.84 38.18 -42.27
C ALA A 885 -0.81 38.52 -43.35
N PHE A 886 0.47 38.20 -43.15
CA PHE A 886 1.58 38.59 -44.02
C PHE A 886 2.28 37.40 -44.66
N LYS A 887 2.77 37.60 -45.89
CA LYS A 887 3.79 36.75 -46.54
C LYS A 887 5.14 37.44 -46.42
N ILE A 888 6.10 36.81 -45.73
CA ILE A 888 7.44 37.35 -45.55
C ILE A 888 8.28 37.05 -46.80
N GLU A 889 8.96 38.07 -47.31
CA GLU A 889 9.95 37.95 -48.39
C GLU A 889 11.30 37.57 -47.76
N GLN A 890 11.79 36.35 -48.05
CA GLN A 890 13.08 35.86 -47.54
C GLN A 890 14.26 36.34 -48.40
N ASP A 891 15.36 36.64 -47.72
CA ASP A 891 16.58 37.16 -48.32
C ASP A 891 17.37 36.10 -49.12
N LYS A 892 17.97 36.51 -50.23
CA LYS A 892 18.87 35.66 -51.05
C LYS A 892 20.08 35.17 -50.23
N ILE A 893 20.71 36.04 -49.45
CA ILE A 893 21.90 35.70 -48.65
C ILE A 893 21.55 34.77 -47.49
N GLN A 894 20.34 34.85 -46.93
CA GLN A 894 19.89 33.89 -45.90
C GLN A 894 19.81 32.46 -46.44
N LYS A 895 19.40 32.28 -47.72
CA LYS A 895 19.41 30.97 -48.37
C LYS A 895 20.83 30.46 -48.61
N VAL A 896 21.78 31.34 -48.93
CA VAL A 896 23.20 30.97 -49.01
C VAL A 896 23.72 30.53 -47.64
N GLN A 897 23.38 31.21 -46.54
CA GLN A 897 23.77 30.76 -45.20
C GLN A 897 23.18 29.40 -44.85
N GLN A 898 21.93 29.12 -45.22
CA GLN A 898 21.30 27.80 -45.06
C GLN A 898 22.05 26.71 -45.85
N LEU A 899 22.43 26.98 -47.11
CA LEU A 899 23.24 26.08 -47.93
C LEU A 899 24.60 25.77 -47.28
N LEU A 900 25.31 26.82 -46.82
CA LEU A 900 26.62 26.66 -46.17
C LEU A 900 26.51 25.83 -44.89
N ASN A 901 25.46 26.05 -44.08
CA ASN A 901 25.20 25.26 -42.88
C ASN A 901 24.88 23.79 -43.21
N ALA A 902 24.07 23.54 -44.25
CA ALA A 902 23.58 22.19 -44.58
C ALA A 902 24.62 21.30 -45.29
N LYS A 903 25.51 21.86 -46.11
CA LYS A 903 26.47 21.08 -46.93
C LYS A 903 27.94 21.32 -46.63
N TYR A 904 28.29 22.49 -46.07
CA TYR A 904 29.67 22.95 -45.98
C TYR A 904 30.12 23.26 -44.55
N SER A 905 29.31 22.89 -43.55
CA SER A 905 29.62 23.01 -42.11
C SER A 905 30.65 21.97 -41.67
N SER A 906 31.91 22.19 -42.08
CA SER A 906 33.05 21.31 -41.80
C SER A 906 34.25 22.10 -41.29
N PRO A 907 35.07 21.55 -40.37
CA PRO A 907 36.28 22.21 -39.88
C PRO A 907 37.36 22.38 -40.97
N HIS A 908 37.18 21.73 -42.13
CA HIS A 908 38.09 21.78 -43.27
C HIS A 908 37.92 23.03 -44.15
N TYR A 909 36.80 23.75 -44.03
CA TYR A 909 36.52 24.96 -44.81
C TYR A 909 36.61 26.25 -44.00
N GLY A 910 37.00 27.32 -44.68
CA GLY A 910 36.67 28.71 -44.34
C GLY A 910 36.05 29.38 -45.56
N ILE A 911 34.75 29.68 -45.51
CA ILE A 911 33.96 30.19 -46.63
C ILE A 911 33.34 31.53 -46.25
N TYR A 912 33.53 32.55 -47.09
CA TYR A 912 32.92 33.86 -46.96
C TYR A 912 32.26 34.26 -48.29
N VAL A 913 30.97 34.57 -48.27
CA VAL A 913 30.20 35.07 -49.41
C VAL A 913 29.54 36.41 -49.02
N LYS A 914 29.63 37.42 -49.88
CA LYS A 914 29.05 38.75 -49.63
C LYS A 914 28.43 39.33 -50.89
N SER A 915 27.14 39.70 -50.85
CA SER A 915 26.53 40.53 -51.89
C SER A 915 27.14 41.93 -51.87
N LEU A 916 27.55 42.43 -53.04
CA LEU A 916 28.07 43.80 -53.18
C LEU A 916 26.94 44.83 -53.32
N GLU A 917 25.72 44.40 -53.64
CA GLU A 917 24.54 45.26 -53.69
C GLU A 917 23.95 45.51 -52.29
N SER A 918 23.61 44.46 -51.55
CA SER A 918 23.00 44.59 -50.21
C SER A 918 24.02 44.68 -49.07
N GLY A 919 25.30 44.39 -49.34
CA GLY A 919 26.37 44.32 -48.35
C GLY A 919 26.29 43.12 -47.39
N GLN A 920 25.24 42.30 -47.47
CA GLN A 920 24.98 41.17 -46.57
C GLN A 920 25.93 40.00 -46.82
N VAL A 921 26.15 39.21 -45.76
CA VAL A 921 27.17 38.15 -45.71
C VAL A 921 26.55 36.81 -45.33
N ALA A 922 26.95 35.75 -46.02
CA ALA A 922 26.86 34.37 -45.56
C ALA A 922 28.28 33.82 -45.32
N LYS A 923 28.49 33.10 -44.22
CA LYS A 923 29.83 32.66 -43.79
C LYS A 923 29.83 31.31 -43.08
N MET A 924 30.92 30.55 -43.24
CA MET A 924 31.16 29.30 -42.53
C MET A 924 32.64 29.21 -42.14
N GLY A 925 32.96 29.27 -40.84
CA GLY A 925 34.34 29.29 -40.34
C GLY A 925 35.22 30.40 -40.93
N ALA A 926 34.62 31.51 -41.37
CA ALA A 926 35.28 32.47 -42.27
C ALA A 926 36.45 33.25 -41.66
N ASP A 927 36.45 33.31 -40.32
CA ASP A 927 37.36 33.92 -39.37
C ASP A 927 38.52 33.00 -38.96
N LYS A 928 38.45 31.70 -39.28
CA LYS A 928 39.56 30.76 -39.05
C LYS A 928 40.76 31.15 -39.92
N ARG A 929 41.96 31.09 -39.35
CA ARG A 929 43.22 31.31 -40.06
C ARG A 929 43.63 30.05 -40.83
N PHE A 930 44.09 30.26 -42.06
CA PHE A 930 44.64 29.24 -42.94
C PHE A 930 46.03 29.67 -43.42
N THR A 931 46.87 28.71 -43.77
CA THR A 931 48.10 28.96 -44.52
C THR A 931 47.72 29.48 -45.91
N ALA A 932 48.04 30.73 -46.22
CA ALA A 932 47.45 31.47 -47.34
C ALA A 932 47.84 30.97 -48.73
N ALA A 933 48.87 30.13 -48.84
CA ALA A 933 49.45 29.67 -50.11
C ALA A 933 49.72 30.87 -51.05
N SER A 934 49.31 30.80 -52.32
CA SER A 934 49.41 31.93 -53.25
C SER A 934 48.26 32.97 -53.19
N THR A 935 47.26 32.82 -52.31
CA THR A 935 46.33 33.93 -52.01
C THR A 935 47.02 35.03 -51.19
N GLY A 936 48.05 34.67 -50.42
CA GLY A 936 48.91 35.58 -49.65
C GLY A 936 49.67 36.64 -50.47
N LYS A 937 49.57 36.58 -51.81
CA LYS A 937 50.09 37.58 -52.75
C LYS A 937 49.15 38.79 -52.89
N LEU A 938 47.87 38.65 -52.52
CA LEU A 938 46.86 39.72 -52.63
C LEU A 938 47.26 41.04 -51.94
N PRO A 939 47.90 41.07 -50.75
CA PRO A 939 48.42 42.30 -50.15
C PRO A 939 49.41 43.06 -51.05
N ALA A 940 50.38 42.35 -51.64
CA ALA A 940 51.38 42.95 -52.52
C ALA A 940 50.74 43.43 -53.85
N ILE A 941 49.83 42.64 -54.41
CA ILE A 941 49.03 43.00 -55.61
C ILE A 941 48.22 44.28 -55.36
N TYR A 942 47.42 44.31 -54.28
CA TYR A 942 46.59 45.44 -53.90
C TYR A 942 47.41 46.71 -53.72
N TYR A 943 48.48 46.65 -52.92
CA TYR A 943 49.26 47.84 -52.58
C TYR A 943 50.09 48.35 -53.77
N THR A 944 50.64 47.44 -54.60
CA THR A 944 51.32 47.84 -55.84
C THR A 944 50.37 48.55 -56.80
N GLN A 945 49.17 48.00 -57.03
CA GLN A 945 48.15 48.66 -57.85
C GLN A 945 47.69 49.99 -57.23
N LYS A 946 47.62 50.10 -55.90
CA LYS A 946 47.31 51.35 -55.20
C LYS A 946 48.37 52.43 -55.44
N MET A 947 49.66 52.08 -55.34
CA MET A 947 50.75 53.03 -55.62
C MET A 947 50.78 53.46 -57.09
N ILE A 948 50.46 52.55 -58.02
CA ILE A 948 50.27 52.85 -59.45
C ILE A 948 49.09 53.82 -59.66
N ASN A 949 47.92 53.54 -59.08
CA ASN A 949 46.73 54.39 -59.20
C ASN A 949 46.93 55.77 -58.56
N GLN A 950 47.84 55.90 -57.60
CA GLN A 950 48.25 57.17 -56.99
C GLN A 950 49.39 57.89 -57.73
N GLY A 951 49.89 57.34 -58.85
CA GLY A 951 51.04 57.89 -59.59
C GLY A 951 52.37 57.84 -58.83
N ARG A 952 52.42 57.17 -57.66
CA ARG A 952 53.60 57.09 -56.79
C ARG A 952 54.64 56.07 -57.25
N VAL A 953 54.23 55.14 -58.11
CA VAL A 953 55.09 54.13 -58.75
C VAL A 953 54.67 54.03 -60.22
N ASN A 954 55.64 54.11 -61.13
CA ASN A 954 55.40 54.06 -62.57
C ASN A 954 55.23 52.59 -63.04
N PRO A 955 54.06 52.19 -63.60
CA PRO A 955 53.84 50.81 -64.03
C PRO A 955 54.73 50.34 -65.19
N GLN A 956 55.21 51.26 -66.04
CA GLN A 956 56.12 50.94 -67.15
C GLN A 956 57.60 50.95 -66.74
N GLN A 957 57.95 51.45 -65.55
CA GLN A 957 59.34 51.48 -65.09
C GLN A 957 59.89 50.06 -64.98
N ALA A 958 60.97 49.80 -65.71
CA ALA A 958 61.67 48.54 -65.70
C ALA A 958 62.67 48.48 -64.54
N PHE A 959 62.63 47.39 -63.78
CA PHE A 959 63.59 47.10 -62.72
C PHE A 959 64.34 45.80 -63.03
N GLU A 960 65.53 45.66 -62.46
CA GLU A 960 66.38 44.48 -62.60
C GLU A 960 65.77 43.28 -61.84
N ASN A 961 65.71 42.12 -62.50
CA ASN A 961 65.54 40.83 -61.85
C ASN A 961 66.84 40.48 -61.10
N ASN A 962 66.94 40.96 -59.86
CA ASN A 962 68.11 40.86 -59.02
C ASN A 962 67.84 39.87 -57.86
N PRO A 963 68.76 38.94 -57.51
CA PRO A 963 68.58 38.00 -56.40
C PRO A 963 68.15 38.64 -55.07
N ARG A 964 68.49 39.92 -54.83
CA ARG A 964 68.07 40.71 -53.66
C ARG A 964 66.56 40.75 -53.43
N ILE A 965 65.72 40.59 -54.47
CA ILE A 965 64.26 40.55 -54.30
C ILE A 965 63.79 39.39 -53.42
N ASN A 966 64.54 38.28 -53.41
CA ASN A 966 64.20 37.07 -52.65
C ASN A 966 64.80 37.07 -51.23
N ASN A 967 65.68 38.04 -50.93
CA ASN A 967 66.42 38.14 -49.67
C ASN A 967 65.86 39.25 -48.75
N MET A 968 64.55 39.50 -48.81
CA MET A 968 63.84 40.38 -47.87
C MET A 968 62.92 39.56 -46.94
N PRO A 969 62.59 40.06 -45.72
CA PRO A 969 61.62 39.40 -44.85
C PRO A 969 60.27 39.21 -45.56
N LEU A 970 59.62 38.07 -45.30
CA LEU A 970 58.33 37.68 -45.89
C LEU A 970 58.36 37.39 -47.42
N SER A 971 59.54 37.14 -48.01
CA SER A 971 59.66 36.65 -49.39
C SER A 971 59.06 35.24 -49.55
N TYR A 972 58.41 34.98 -50.69
CA TYR A 972 58.15 33.63 -51.19
C TYR A 972 59.48 32.96 -51.61
N MET A 973 59.51 31.62 -51.66
CA MET A 973 60.64 30.88 -52.22
C MET A 973 60.87 31.24 -53.70
N PRO A 974 62.11 31.34 -54.20
CA PRO A 974 62.39 31.74 -55.58
C PRO A 974 62.08 30.67 -56.65
N TRP A 975 61.54 29.51 -56.26
CA TRP A 975 61.09 28.44 -57.15
C TRP A 975 59.60 28.14 -56.92
N GLY A 976 58.93 27.54 -57.92
CA GLY A 976 57.55 27.04 -57.81
C GLY A 976 56.69 27.43 -58.99
N ALA A 977 55.54 28.08 -58.75
CA ALA A 977 54.73 28.66 -59.81
C ALA A 977 55.31 30.01 -60.25
N GLY A 978 55.41 30.25 -61.56
CA GLY A 978 55.86 31.53 -62.12
C GLY A 978 56.61 31.43 -63.44
N ILE A 979 56.74 32.59 -64.10
CA ILE A 979 57.54 32.80 -65.32
C ILE A 979 58.90 33.42 -64.96
N LEU A 980 58.94 34.33 -63.98
CA LEU A 980 60.15 35.11 -63.65
C LEU A 980 61.34 34.24 -63.22
N GLN A 981 61.08 33.10 -62.58
CA GLN A 981 62.11 32.10 -62.23
C GLN A 981 62.86 31.51 -63.45
N ASN A 982 62.24 31.57 -64.64
CA ASN A 982 62.80 31.09 -65.91
C ASN A 982 63.43 32.23 -66.73
N GLN A 983 63.62 33.42 -66.16
CA GLN A 983 64.27 34.56 -66.81
C GLN A 983 65.69 34.74 -66.24
N PRO A 984 66.69 35.09 -67.06
CA PRO A 984 68.05 35.32 -66.56
C PRO A 984 68.10 36.39 -65.45
N TRP A 985 68.98 36.19 -64.47
CA TRP A 985 69.34 37.25 -63.53
C TRP A 985 69.96 38.44 -64.28
N GLY A 986 69.69 39.66 -63.82
CA GLY A 986 70.10 40.89 -64.51
C GLY A 986 69.20 41.30 -65.70
N SER A 987 68.19 40.50 -66.06
CA SER A 987 67.18 40.91 -67.04
C SER A 987 66.25 42.00 -66.47
N TYR A 988 65.77 42.92 -67.32
CA TYR A 988 64.95 44.07 -66.89
C TYR A 988 63.49 43.90 -67.28
N HIS A 989 62.57 44.15 -66.34
CA HIS A 989 61.13 44.00 -66.57
C HIS A 989 60.32 45.14 -65.95
N SER A 990 59.34 45.65 -66.70
CA SER A 990 58.36 46.65 -66.23
C SER A 990 57.47 46.11 -65.11
N LEU A 991 57.21 46.93 -64.08
CA LEU A 991 56.44 46.50 -62.91
C LEU A 991 55.04 45.95 -63.24
N ASP A 992 54.31 46.53 -64.20
CA ASP A 992 52.98 46.05 -64.60
C ASP A 992 53.02 44.65 -65.24
N LYS A 993 54.07 44.34 -66.04
CA LYS A 993 54.31 42.99 -66.59
C LYS A 993 54.49 41.96 -65.47
N ILE A 994 55.20 42.32 -64.40
CA ILE A 994 55.40 41.40 -63.26
C ILE A 994 54.18 41.32 -62.35
N LEU A 995 53.42 42.41 -62.20
CA LEU A 995 52.10 42.39 -61.56
C LEU A 995 51.13 41.47 -62.32
N GLN A 996 51.12 41.52 -63.66
CA GLN A 996 50.39 40.60 -64.52
C GLN A 996 50.84 39.15 -64.29
N TRP A 997 52.14 38.88 -64.24
CA TRP A 997 52.65 37.51 -64.01
C TRP A 997 52.30 36.96 -62.61
N THR A 998 52.44 37.77 -61.57
CA THR A 998 52.06 37.46 -60.18
C THR A 998 50.58 37.06 -60.06
N ILE A 999 49.71 37.68 -60.85
CA ILE A 999 48.29 37.37 -60.89
C ILE A 999 48.02 36.14 -61.77
N LYS A 1000 48.30 36.25 -63.07
CA LYS A 1000 47.86 35.29 -64.10
C LYS A 1000 48.48 33.91 -63.97
N TYR A 1001 49.77 33.84 -63.64
CA TYR A 1001 50.56 32.60 -63.52
C TYR A 1001 50.95 32.32 -62.06
N SER A 1002 50.34 33.04 -61.11
CA SER A 1002 50.57 32.90 -59.67
C SER A 1002 52.06 33.02 -59.28
N ASP A 1003 52.83 33.88 -59.95
CA ASP A 1003 54.30 33.92 -59.86
C ASP A 1003 54.85 34.14 -58.43
N ASN A 1004 55.76 33.27 -57.98
CA ASN A 1004 56.47 33.34 -56.70
C ASN A 1004 57.53 34.45 -56.70
N GLN A 1005 58.46 34.46 -57.67
CA GLN A 1005 59.46 35.52 -57.78
C GLN A 1005 58.82 36.85 -58.17
N GLY A 1006 57.77 36.81 -59.00
CA GLY A 1006 57.00 38.01 -59.34
C GLY A 1006 56.37 38.68 -58.11
N ALA A 1007 55.85 37.88 -57.16
CA ALA A 1007 55.35 38.41 -55.89
C ALA A 1007 56.46 39.11 -55.09
N ASN A 1008 57.65 38.53 -55.03
CA ASN A 1008 58.82 39.16 -54.40
C ASN A 1008 59.23 40.45 -55.11
N PHE A 1009 59.27 40.45 -56.44
CA PHE A 1009 59.60 41.61 -57.27
C PHE A 1009 58.63 42.78 -57.04
N ILE A 1010 57.31 42.55 -57.10
CA ILE A 1010 56.33 43.62 -56.84
C ILE A 1010 56.33 44.04 -55.37
N ALA A 1011 56.58 43.13 -54.44
CA ALA A 1011 56.70 43.51 -53.03
C ALA A 1011 57.97 44.35 -52.76
N TYR A 1012 59.08 44.07 -53.45
CA TYR A 1012 60.35 44.81 -53.34
C TYR A 1012 60.25 46.22 -53.97
N TYR A 1013 59.82 46.32 -55.23
CA TYR A 1013 59.81 47.58 -55.99
C TYR A 1013 58.48 48.34 -55.94
N GLY A 1014 57.34 47.63 -55.90
CA GLY A 1014 56.00 48.23 -55.92
C GLY A 1014 55.37 48.47 -54.54
N ALA A 1015 55.81 47.75 -53.51
CA ALA A 1015 55.33 47.87 -52.13
C ALA A 1015 56.40 48.27 -51.10
N ASP A 1016 57.57 48.71 -51.58
CA ASP A 1016 58.73 49.12 -50.78
C ASP A 1016 59.10 48.08 -49.70
N LYS A 1017 59.40 46.86 -50.16
CA LYS A 1017 59.92 45.73 -49.36
C LYS A 1017 59.02 45.37 -48.17
N TYR A 1018 57.70 45.39 -48.39
CA TYR A 1018 56.68 45.30 -47.34
C TYR A 1018 56.85 46.37 -46.25
N SER A 1019 57.01 47.63 -46.67
CA SER A 1019 57.14 48.82 -45.82
C SER A 1019 56.08 48.92 -44.72
N GLU A 1020 56.40 49.58 -43.61
CA GLU A 1020 55.45 49.76 -42.51
C GLU A 1020 54.17 50.50 -42.95
N ALA A 1021 54.29 51.41 -43.92
CA ALA A 1021 53.15 52.07 -44.58
C ALA A 1021 52.22 51.06 -45.28
N MET A 1022 52.79 50.11 -46.03
CA MET A 1022 52.04 49.01 -46.63
C MET A 1022 51.38 48.14 -45.56
N ARG A 1023 52.12 47.71 -44.53
CA ARG A 1023 51.55 46.88 -43.44
C ARG A 1023 50.38 47.58 -42.74
N LYS A 1024 50.49 48.89 -42.48
CA LYS A 1024 49.42 49.72 -41.89
C LYS A 1024 48.21 49.83 -42.82
N ASP A 1025 48.39 49.98 -44.13
CA ASP A 1025 47.29 50.06 -45.09
C ASP A 1025 46.56 48.71 -45.26
N ILE A 1026 47.29 47.61 -45.39
CA ILE A 1026 46.72 46.25 -45.39
C ILE A 1026 45.96 45.98 -44.10
N SER A 1027 46.51 46.38 -42.95
CA SER A 1027 45.87 46.18 -41.64
C SER A 1027 44.49 46.85 -41.57
N LYS A 1028 44.33 48.05 -42.16
CA LYS A 1028 43.04 48.74 -42.28
C LYS A 1028 42.05 47.98 -43.16
N VAL A 1029 42.50 47.43 -44.30
CA VAL A 1029 41.64 46.66 -45.22
C VAL A 1029 41.16 45.37 -44.57
N ILE A 1030 42.04 44.61 -43.92
CA ILE A 1030 41.69 43.31 -43.35
C ILE A 1030 41.01 43.41 -41.98
N GLY A 1031 41.12 44.55 -41.28
CA GLY A 1031 40.50 44.80 -39.98
C GLY A 1031 41.26 44.22 -38.78
N ARG A 1032 42.55 43.90 -38.95
CA ARG A 1032 43.49 43.47 -37.90
C ARG A 1032 44.92 43.83 -38.30
N ARG A 1033 45.88 43.72 -37.38
CA ARG A 1033 47.30 43.82 -37.71
C ARG A 1033 47.72 42.77 -38.76
N TRP A 1034 48.48 43.19 -39.77
CA TRP A 1034 49.07 42.33 -40.79
C TRP A 1034 50.57 42.14 -40.56
N ASP A 1035 50.97 40.89 -40.30
CA ASP A 1035 52.34 40.53 -39.93
C ASP A 1035 53.03 39.62 -40.95
N SER A 1036 52.27 38.96 -41.83
CA SER A 1036 52.79 37.97 -42.79
C SER A 1036 51.80 37.73 -43.93
N PRO A 1037 52.27 37.53 -45.18
CA PRO A 1037 51.42 37.08 -46.30
C PRO A 1037 50.92 35.65 -46.10
N PHE A 1038 51.60 34.84 -45.28
CA PHE A 1038 51.36 33.39 -45.21
C PHE A 1038 50.21 32.97 -44.29
N SER A 1039 49.57 33.89 -43.55
CA SER A 1039 48.43 33.60 -42.66
C SER A 1039 47.26 34.57 -42.89
N VAL A 1040 46.14 34.02 -43.35
CA VAL A 1040 44.94 34.79 -43.75
C VAL A 1040 43.66 34.01 -43.42
N THR A 1041 42.56 34.73 -43.25
CA THR A 1041 41.20 34.13 -43.16
C THR A 1041 40.44 34.35 -44.48
N SER A 1042 39.39 33.56 -44.74
CA SER A 1042 38.58 33.77 -45.96
C SER A 1042 37.90 35.15 -46.00
N GLN A 1043 37.51 35.69 -44.84
CA GLN A 1043 36.95 37.03 -44.72
C GLN A 1043 37.98 38.13 -45.04
N GLU A 1044 39.26 37.91 -44.73
CA GLU A 1044 40.35 38.85 -45.02
C GLU A 1044 40.75 38.81 -46.49
N ASN A 1045 40.81 37.62 -47.10
CA ASN A 1045 40.98 37.43 -48.54
C ASN A 1045 39.83 38.11 -49.32
N ALA A 1046 38.59 37.92 -48.88
CA ALA A 1046 37.43 38.59 -49.46
C ALA A 1046 37.53 40.13 -49.35
N ARG A 1047 37.93 40.66 -48.19
CA ARG A 1047 38.19 42.11 -48.01
C ARG A 1047 39.28 42.64 -48.94
N LEU A 1048 40.36 41.88 -49.14
CA LEU A 1048 41.46 42.26 -50.04
C LEU A 1048 41.03 42.28 -51.51
N ILE A 1049 40.31 41.27 -51.99
CA ILE A 1049 39.86 41.25 -53.40
C ILE A 1049 38.74 42.27 -53.65
N GLU A 1050 37.86 42.52 -52.67
CA GLU A 1050 36.88 43.62 -52.70
C GLU A 1050 37.58 44.99 -52.78
N ALA A 1051 38.71 45.17 -52.08
CA ALA A 1051 39.51 46.40 -52.15
C ALA A 1051 40.23 46.56 -53.50
N ILE A 1052 40.73 45.48 -54.11
CA ILE A 1052 41.32 45.50 -55.47
C ILE A 1052 40.26 45.89 -56.50
N TYR A 1053 39.07 45.30 -56.40
CA TYR A 1053 37.91 45.64 -57.25
C TYR A 1053 37.51 47.10 -57.09
N LYS A 1054 37.36 47.59 -55.85
CA LYS A 1054 36.95 48.98 -55.58
C LYS A 1054 37.96 50.06 -55.99
N GLN A 1055 39.26 49.75 -56.03
CA GLN A 1055 40.27 50.70 -56.52
C GLN A 1055 40.51 50.60 -58.03
N GLY A 1056 40.09 49.50 -58.67
CA GLY A 1056 40.26 49.21 -60.09
C GLY A 1056 41.72 49.22 -60.57
N GLY A 1057 41.88 49.29 -61.89
CA GLY A 1057 43.18 49.35 -62.56
C GLY A 1057 43.50 48.05 -63.32
N ASN A 1058 44.79 47.74 -63.51
CA ASN A 1058 45.18 46.58 -64.31
C ASN A 1058 45.10 45.26 -63.54
N ALA A 1059 45.38 45.25 -62.23
CA ALA A 1059 45.23 44.07 -61.38
C ALA A 1059 43.81 43.47 -61.41
N GLU A 1060 42.78 44.32 -61.39
CA GLU A 1060 41.37 43.90 -61.53
C GLU A 1060 41.11 43.16 -62.87
N LYS A 1061 41.66 43.67 -63.97
CA LYS A 1061 41.57 43.07 -65.31
C LYS A 1061 42.38 41.77 -65.40
N TYR A 1062 43.54 41.72 -64.75
CA TYR A 1062 44.42 40.55 -64.74
C TYR A 1062 43.85 39.40 -63.92
N LEU A 1063 43.10 39.68 -62.86
CA LEU A 1063 42.35 38.69 -62.08
C LEU A 1063 41.25 37.98 -62.90
N GLN A 1064 40.72 38.64 -63.94
CA GLN A 1064 39.66 38.10 -64.82
C GLN A 1064 40.18 37.19 -65.95
N HIS A 1065 41.50 36.98 -66.06
CA HIS A 1065 42.15 36.36 -67.21
C HIS A 1065 43.42 35.57 -66.81
N THR A 1066 43.26 34.57 -65.94
CA THR A 1066 44.37 33.75 -65.41
C THR A 1066 44.53 32.43 -66.19
N VAL A 1067 45.57 31.64 -65.88
CA VAL A 1067 45.67 30.27 -66.44
C VAL A 1067 44.81 29.25 -65.70
N TYR A 1068 44.04 29.68 -64.69
CA TYR A 1068 43.23 28.85 -63.80
C TYR A 1068 41.72 29.06 -63.98
N ASP A 1069 41.31 29.82 -65.00
CA ASP A 1069 39.91 30.21 -65.27
C ASP A 1069 38.98 29.00 -65.57
N GLN A 1070 39.51 27.78 -65.69
CA GLN A 1070 38.78 26.52 -65.92
C GLN A 1070 38.72 25.61 -64.67
N GLU A 1071 39.19 26.06 -63.50
CA GLU A 1071 39.19 25.30 -62.25
C GLU A 1071 38.75 26.13 -61.03
N ARG A 1072 38.33 25.46 -59.94
CA ARG A 1072 37.76 26.10 -58.73
C ARG A 1072 36.60 27.05 -59.05
N ILE A 1073 36.57 28.27 -58.50
CA ILE A 1073 35.40 29.15 -58.49
C ILE A 1073 34.81 29.42 -59.90
N PRO A 1074 35.58 29.76 -60.95
CA PRO A 1074 35.01 30.05 -62.27
C PRO A 1074 34.44 28.86 -63.03
N LYS A 1075 34.91 27.62 -62.78
CA LYS A 1075 34.71 26.44 -63.65
C LYS A 1075 33.27 26.19 -64.14
N TYR A 1076 32.27 26.51 -63.32
CA TYR A 1076 30.85 26.30 -63.65
C TYR A 1076 29.99 27.57 -63.67
N LEU A 1077 30.60 28.75 -63.69
CA LEU A 1077 29.88 30.02 -63.69
C LEU A 1077 29.75 30.59 -65.11
N PRO A 1078 28.52 30.89 -65.60
CA PRO A 1078 28.29 31.43 -66.95
C PRO A 1078 28.53 32.94 -67.03
N VAL A 1079 29.42 33.48 -66.18
CA VAL A 1079 29.70 34.91 -66.02
C VAL A 1079 31.20 35.12 -65.81
N LYS A 1080 31.70 36.34 -66.02
CA LYS A 1080 33.09 36.67 -65.69
C LYS A 1080 33.34 36.52 -64.19
N VAL A 1081 34.55 36.10 -63.86
CA VAL A 1081 35.03 35.91 -62.49
C VAL A 1081 36.44 36.46 -62.41
N GLY A 1082 36.72 37.34 -61.46
CA GLY A 1082 38.06 37.86 -61.21
C GLY A 1082 38.61 37.19 -59.96
N HIS A 1083 39.57 36.25 -60.09
CA HIS A 1083 39.98 35.38 -58.99
C HIS A 1083 41.51 35.24 -58.77
N LYS A 1084 41.90 34.81 -57.58
CA LYS A 1084 43.29 34.47 -57.23
C LYS A 1084 43.35 33.17 -56.44
N ILE A 1085 43.78 32.10 -57.11
CA ILE A 1085 44.00 30.80 -56.50
C ILE A 1085 45.17 30.79 -55.50
N GLY A 1086 45.19 29.79 -54.61
CA GLY A 1086 46.34 29.49 -53.76
C GLY A 1086 46.56 28.00 -53.54
N ASP A 1087 47.63 27.45 -54.11
CA ASP A 1087 48.04 26.05 -53.89
C ASP A 1087 49.33 25.96 -53.05
N LEU A 1088 49.37 25.00 -52.11
CA LEU A 1088 50.55 24.63 -51.33
C LEU A 1088 50.39 23.21 -50.76
N GLY A 1089 51.03 22.22 -51.38
CA GLY A 1089 50.83 20.80 -51.04
C GLY A 1089 49.36 20.40 -51.25
N GLU A 1090 48.72 19.87 -50.21
CA GLU A 1090 47.29 19.54 -50.23
C GLU A 1090 46.34 20.76 -50.23
N LEU A 1091 46.84 21.94 -49.81
CA LEU A 1091 46.02 23.14 -49.64
C LEU A 1091 45.63 23.68 -51.01
N THR A 1092 44.33 23.86 -51.24
CA THR A 1092 43.74 24.31 -52.50
C THR A 1092 42.72 25.40 -52.20
N HIS A 1093 43.08 26.66 -52.46
CA HIS A 1093 42.26 27.83 -52.12
C HIS A 1093 41.84 28.61 -53.36
N ASP A 1094 40.76 29.37 -53.23
CA ASP A 1094 40.38 30.37 -54.22
C ASP A 1094 39.63 31.55 -53.59
N VAL A 1095 39.68 32.70 -54.25
CA VAL A 1095 38.98 33.92 -53.85
C VAL A 1095 38.70 34.79 -55.05
N ALA A 1096 37.46 35.24 -55.19
CA ALA A 1096 36.96 35.87 -56.40
C ALA A 1096 35.95 37.00 -56.16
N ILE A 1097 35.87 37.89 -57.15
CA ILE A 1097 34.66 38.66 -57.48
C ILE A 1097 33.92 37.91 -58.59
N VAL A 1098 32.62 37.66 -58.40
CA VAL A 1098 31.75 37.08 -59.44
C VAL A 1098 30.88 38.19 -60.02
N TYR A 1099 31.00 38.41 -61.33
CA TYR A 1099 30.33 39.47 -62.07
C TYR A 1099 28.94 38.99 -62.54
N ALA A 1100 28.12 38.56 -61.57
CA ALA A 1100 26.70 38.28 -61.76
C ALA A 1100 25.89 39.58 -61.91
N LYS A 1101 24.58 39.47 -62.23
CA LYS A 1101 23.66 40.63 -62.27
C LYS A 1101 23.65 41.40 -60.95
N GLU A 1102 23.67 40.67 -59.84
CA GLU A 1102 23.91 41.17 -58.49
C GLU A 1102 25.33 40.72 -58.08
N PRO A 1103 26.37 41.55 -58.25
CA PRO A 1103 27.75 41.10 -58.05
C PRO A 1103 28.03 40.67 -56.60
N TYR A 1104 28.91 39.68 -56.42
CA TYR A 1104 29.26 39.20 -55.08
C TYR A 1104 30.73 38.80 -54.96
N VAL A 1105 31.24 38.88 -53.73
CA VAL A 1105 32.55 38.36 -53.33
C VAL A 1105 32.37 36.95 -52.81
N ILE A 1106 33.29 36.04 -53.15
CA ILE A 1106 33.37 34.70 -52.57
C ILE A 1106 34.83 34.34 -52.30
N SER A 1107 35.13 33.83 -51.10
CA SER A 1107 36.42 33.24 -50.74
C SER A 1107 36.23 31.87 -50.12
N VAL A 1108 37.02 30.90 -50.56
CA VAL A 1108 37.02 29.51 -50.07
C VAL A 1108 38.46 29.10 -49.76
N MET A 1109 38.73 28.96 -48.47
CA MET A 1109 39.97 28.42 -47.92
C MET A 1109 39.73 26.98 -47.47
N THR A 1110 40.74 26.13 -47.61
CA THR A 1110 40.66 24.68 -47.30
C THR A 1110 41.78 24.22 -46.37
N LYS A 1111 41.64 23.05 -45.74
CA LYS A 1111 42.73 22.35 -45.05
C LYS A 1111 42.49 20.84 -45.06
N ASN A 1112 43.57 20.07 -45.19
CA ASN A 1112 43.58 18.61 -45.44
C ASN A 1112 42.88 18.29 -46.78
N TYR A 1113 43.53 17.56 -47.68
CA TYR A 1113 43.20 17.48 -49.10
C TYR A 1113 41.69 17.41 -49.45
N ILE A 1114 41.14 18.52 -49.96
CA ILE A 1114 39.75 18.61 -50.48
C ILE A 1114 39.72 18.51 -52.02
N GLY A 1115 40.81 18.92 -52.68
CA GLY A 1115 40.86 19.03 -54.14
C GLY A 1115 40.09 20.24 -54.70
N LYS A 1116 40.22 20.46 -56.01
CA LYS A 1116 39.72 21.68 -56.68
C LYS A 1116 38.21 21.66 -56.99
N GLU A 1117 37.62 20.46 -57.11
CA GLU A 1117 36.25 20.28 -57.60
C GLU A 1117 35.16 20.71 -56.60
N PRO A 1118 35.25 20.41 -55.28
CA PRO A 1118 34.23 20.86 -54.33
C PRO A 1118 34.07 22.38 -54.26
N ILE A 1119 35.15 23.13 -54.54
CA ILE A 1119 35.14 24.61 -54.63
C ILE A 1119 34.32 25.08 -55.85
N ALA A 1120 34.43 24.38 -56.98
CA ALA A 1120 33.64 24.64 -58.19
C ALA A 1120 32.15 24.34 -57.98
N VAL A 1121 31.83 23.24 -57.30
CA VAL A 1121 30.45 22.88 -56.95
C VAL A 1121 29.84 23.91 -55.98
N LEU A 1122 30.54 24.26 -54.91
CA LEU A 1122 30.11 25.28 -53.95
C LEU A 1122 29.83 26.62 -54.65
N SER A 1123 30.75 27.08 -55.50
CA SER A 1123 30.62 28.30 -56.30
C SER A 1123 29.33 28.30 -57.14
N LYS A 1124 29.04 27.18 -57.82
CA LYS A 1124 27.83 26.98 -58.65
C LYS A 1124 26.54 27.05 -57.83
N GLU A 1125 26.49 26.42 -56.66
CA GLU A 1125 25.30 26.42 -55.80
C GLU A 1125 25.04 27.80 -55.18
N VAL A 1126 26.10 28.52 -54.77
CA VAL A 1126 26.00 29.92 -54.33
C VAL A 1126 25.47 30.81 -55.45
N TYR A 1127 26.00 30.70 -56.67
CA TYR A 1127 25.53 31.46 -57.83
C TYR A 1127 24.03 31.21 -58.12
N GLN A 1128 23.58 29.96 -58.03
CA GLN A 1128 22.18 29.60 -58.29
C GLN A 1128 21.18 30.22 -57.29
N LEU A 1129 21.61 30.57 -56.07
CA LEU A 1129 20.81 31.24 -55.06
C LEU A 1129 20.84 32.77 -55.14
N LEU A 1130 21.89 33.34 -55.76
CA LEU A 1130 22.11 34.80 -55.83
C LEU A 1130 21.71 35.43 -57.18
N LYS A 1131 21.57 34.65 -58.26
CA LYS A 1131 21.21 35.14 -59.61
C LYS A 1131 19.82 35.78 -59.75
#